data_AF-A0A918WHE3-F1
#
_entry.id   AF-A0A918WHE3-F1
#
_cell.length_a   1.000
_cell.length_b   1.000
_cell.length_c   1.000
_cell.angle_alpha   90.00
_cell.angle_beta   90.00
_cell.angle_gamma   90.00
#
_symmetry.space_group_name_H-M   'P 1'
#
loop_
_entity.id
_entity.type
_entity.pdbx_description
1 polymer ?
#
loop_
_entity_poly.entity_id
_entity_poly.type
_entity_poly.pdbx_seq_one_letter_code
_entity_poly.pdbx_strand_id
1 'polypeptide(L)'
;MPEIFTDFMVLQREQPVPIWGYLPPTAEVEVSFGGNTYRATADASGRWEVILPAMGTNWGGRTMTIRTGWETREIDEVVVGDVWFVSGGSSMNLTLEELGTAEADAELTDTFDDMLRVFVLDEAAARNPRTVATGDWHPSVPGALEPVAAVPYYFGKKLRSEVGIPIGIIECARDSQPIESYLSDTALGTFSQGQAELYAKSQAYANWASGATQSEYQSELAAWEDNPVGPRPTAPLDPALRPEIAGQTFNAMINPVADYEVRGLLWYQGEIDATWSKSIFYREFLENLASDLRGRFGAQKPFYYVQLANFEQPGETGGGLTWVTTQDEMRRALPTISLAGNAGMVVANDIGDPGDINPSNKKEIGERLARWALRNEYEKSATKRSGPVFKSSVIGGSTVELSFDHSAGLASSNSQPLSGFQVRAAGQAWVNADAVISGNKVVVSASQVNAPVAARYAWDDNPTFANLTNASGLPAGLFATSQGLEMPAMFSDGMILQREKGAKIWGWVCGGCSVSVQFDGRQWETTADDLGRWEVVLDNLAASSVGRDLVITTDEEVRTISDVLVGEVWLGGGQSNMEFRFSYLPTPANNAEAASANDPLLRVFVANEQARKDPQRLVQGDWLRAQSGDMPDMPLTPYHYAKVLRAQLGVPVGVIENAWGGQPIQGYIEEEKLLTFPEGVSILNEKTAAYAAWDQALADYEAELAAWNANPQGPAPEPPTGDPQFEANLGGQSFNGMVAPIAGYGVRGIIFYHGEANSFGFSSNDYRELFVALVENWREKWGEDLPFYYMQLPNFDHEGARPGWVRVQDEQRLALANLTNVGMAIGNDIGDPNDVHPADKTQIGDRLSRWSLVNQYGQSKVLTGPIYQSHSVKGATIEVQFQYGEGLKTSDGLAVQSLEIREAGGAWTAATGTIVGDMLVISAPGINSPVSARYAWDSNPTTANLRNGADLPASLFITD
;
A
#
# COMPACT_ATOMS: atom_id res chain seq x y z
N MET A 1 26.73 -5.39 32.03
CA MET A 1 27.15 -5.71 30.65
C MET A 1 25.96 -6.29 29.93
N PRO A 2 25.76 -6.00 28.64
CA PRO A 2 24.87 -6.79 27.78
C PRO A 2 25.28 -8.28 27.78
N GLU A 3 24.32 -9.20 27.62
CA GLU A 3 24.57 -10.65 27.71
C GLU A 3 25.25 -11.23 26.46
N ILE A 4 25.34 -10.48 25.37
CA ILE A 4 26.22 -10.82 24.25
C ILE A 4 27.71 -10.86 24.64
N PHE A 5 28.06 -10.26 25.78
CA PHE A 5 29.40 -10.32 26.39
C PHE A 5 29.41 -11.30 27.58
N THR A 6 29.36 -12.59 27.27
CA THR A 6 29.43 -13.72 28.19
C THR A 6 30.48 -14.73 27.73
N ASP A 7 30.70 -15.77 28.55
CA ASP A 7 31.70 -16.79 28.28
C ASP A 7 31.48 -17.40 26.89
N PHE A 8 32.55 -17.90 26.28
CA PHE A 8 32.52 -18.46 24.93
C PHE A 8 32.21 -17.46 23.80
N MET A 9 32.13 -16.15 24.04
CA MET A 9 31.90 -15.21 22.94
C MET A 9 32.99 -15.23 21.84
N VAL A 10 32.60 -14.82 20.62
CA VAL A 10 33.49 -14.67 19.46
C VAL A 10 33.55 -13.21 19.03
N LEU A 11 34.73 -12.58 19.08
CA LEU A 11 34.94 -11.22 18.60
C LEU A 11 35.35 -11.22 17.12
N GLN A 12 34.88 -10.22 16.36
CA GLN A 12 35.23 -10.07 14.94
C GLN A 12 36.72 -9.75 14.74
N ARG A 13 37.38 -10.52 13.88
CA ARG A 13 38.78 -10.31 13.48
C ARG A 13 38.90 -9.19 12.46
N GLU A 14 40.10 -8.61 12.37
CA GLU A 14 40.53 -7.64 11.34
C GLU A 14 39.75 -6.32 11.29
N GLN A 15 38.80 -6.12 12.20
CA GLN A 15 38.05 -4.88 12.37
C GLN A 15 38.16 -4.39 13.82
N PRO A 16 38.11 -3.07 14.07
CA PRO A 16 37.94 -2.56 15.42
C PRO A 16 36.65 -3.10 16.04
N VAL A 17 36.71 -3.57 17.29
CA VAL A 17 35.56 -4.19 17.97
C VAL A 17 35.11 -3.33 19.14
N PRO A 18 33.90 -2.77 19.12
CA PRO A 18 33.34 -2.06 20.26
C PRO A 18 32.96 -3.06 21.36
N ILE A 19 33.37 -2.74 22.60
CA ILE A 19 32.88 -3.38 23.82
C ILE A 19 32.18 -2.29 24.62
N TRP A 20 30.92 -2.50 24.97
CA TRP A 20 30.11 -1.50 25.64
C TRP A 20 29.36 -2.07 26.85
N GLY A 21 28.90 -1.15 27.69
CA GLY A 21 28.05 -1.47 28.82
C GLY A 21 27.44 -0.23 29.45
N TYR A 22 26.80 -0.43 30.61
CA TYR A 22 26.11 0.61 31.34
C TYR A 22 26.62 0.69 32.78
N LEU A 23 26.91 1.91 33.25
CA LEU A 23 27.34 2.25 34.61
C LEU A 23 26.70 3.58 35.03
N PRO A 24 26.74 3.96 36.33
CA PRO A 24 26.37 5.31 36.72
C PRO A 24 27.15 6.36 35.92
N PRO A 25 26.53 7.50 35.51
CA PRO A 25 27.22 8.54 34.74
C PRO A 25 28.52 8.97 35.41
N THR A 26 29.56 9.24 34.62
CA THR A 26 30.93 9.57 35.05
C THR A 26 31.74 8.45 35.70
N ALA A 27 31.17 7.25 35.89
CA ALA A 27 31.93 6.10 36.36
C ALA A 27 32.98 5.69 35.34
N GLU A 28 34.17 5.31 35.81
CA GLU A 28 35.23 4.76 34.98
C GLU A 28 35.16 3.24 34.91
N VAL A 29 35.54 2.70 33.75
CA VAL A 29 35.69 1.27 33.50
C VAL A 29 37.04 0.99 32.84
N GLU A 30 37.65 -0.12 33.23
CA GLU A 30 38.84 -0.68 32.62
C GLU A 30 38.50 -2.03 31.97
N VAL A 31 38.83 -2.20 30.69
CA VAL A 31 38.65 -3.46 29.96
C VAL A 31 40.03 -3.97 29.55
N SER A 32 40.38 -5.19 29.96
CA SER A 32 41.65 -5.83 29.62
C SER A 32 41.43 -7.06 28.76
N PHE A 33 42.08 -7.11 27.61
CA PHE A 33 42.02 -8.24 26.68
C PHE A 33 43.28 -8.33 25.83
N GLY A 34 43.77 -9.56 25.57
CA GLY A 34 44.94 -9.79 24.71
C GLY A 34 46.23 -9.10 25.18
N GLY A 35 46.39 -8.91 26.50
CA GLY A 35 47.55 -8.24 27.09
C GLY A 35 47.51 -6.71 27.05
N ASN A 36 46.42 -6.11 26.55
CA ASN A 36 46.20 -4.68 26.52
C ASN A 36 45.09 -4.28 27.48
N THR A 37 45.13 -3.02 27.93
CA THR A 37 44.15 -2.44 28.84
C THR A 37 43.62 -1.14 28.26
N TYR A 38 42.30 -1.02 28.21
CA TYR A 38 41.54 0.10 27.66
C TYR A 38 40.69 0.72 28.78
N ARG A 39 40.39 2.01 28.68
CA ARG A 39 39.61 2.73 29.68
C ARG A 39 38.54 3.59 29.01
N ALA A 40 37.38 3.67 29.64
CA ALA A 40 36.29 4.55 29.25
C ALA A 40 35.61 5.14 30.48
N THR A 41 34.84 6.20 30.24
CA THR A 41 33.97 6.83 31.23
C THR A 41 32.54 6.78 30.72
N ALA A 42 31.61 6.36 31.58
CA ALA A 42 30.20 6.35 31.26
C ALA A 42 29.67 7.76 31.00
N ASP A 43 28.94 7.92 29.89
CA ASP A 43 28.35 9.18 29.47
C ASP A 43 27.12 9.57 30.33
N ALA A 44 26.41 10.62 29.93
CA ALA A 44 25.22 11.11 30.65
C ALA A 44 24.06 10.10 30.68
N SER A 45 23.99 9.19 29.70
CA SER A 45 23.01 8.09 29.67
C SER A 45 23.47 6.87 30.49
N GLY A 46 24.73 6.87 30.94
CA GLY A 46 25.38 5.76 31.61
C GLY A 46 26.06 4.77 30.66
N ARG A 47 25.97 4.97 29.34
CA ARG A 47 26.66 4.10 28.36
C ARG A 47 28.16 4.39 28.38
N TRP A 48 28.96 3.33 28.39
CA TRP A 48 30.41 3.42 28.16
C TRP A 48 30.79 2.51 27.00
N GLU A 49 31.88 2.84 26.32
CA GLU A 49 32.40 2.06 25.20
C GLU A 49 33.93 2.13 25.17
N VAL A 50 34.57 0.99 24.92
CA VAL A 50 35.96 0.91 24.49
C VAL A 50 36.02 0.26 23.11
N ILE A 51 36.90 0.74 22.24
CA ILE A 51 37.13 0.12 20.93
C ILE A 51 38.43 -0.67 21.02
N LEU A 52 38.32 -2.00 20.94
CA LEU A 52 39.47 -2.87 20.76
C LEU A 52 40.01 -2.65 19.33
N PRO A 53 41.34 -2.54 19.13
CA PRO A 53 41.91 -2.42 17.79
C PRO A 53 41.64 -3.68 16.98
N ALA A 54 41.83 -3.61 15.66
CA ALA A 54 41.74 -4.78 14.80
C ALA A 54 42.68 -5.91 15.27
N MET A 55 42.11 -7.09 15.54
CA MET A 55 42.82 -8.26 16.06
C MET A 55 42.90 -9.37 15.01
N GLY A 56 44.00 -10.11 14.99
CA GLY A 56 44.10 -11.38 14.26
C GLY A 56 43.43 -12.52 15.03
N THR A 57 43.21 -13.64 14.34
CA THR A 57 42.62 -14.85 14.91
C THR A 57 43.42 -15.42 16.09
N ASN A 58 42.72 -15.95 17.11
CA ASN A 58 43.29 -16.84 18.13
C ASN A 58 42.52 -18.17 18.22
N TRP A 59 43.24 -19.21 18.63
CA TRP A 59 42.78 -20.60 18.64
C TRP A 59 42.56 -21.20 20.02
N GLY A 60 42.88 -20.44 21.06
CA GLY A 60 42.63 -20.81 22.45
C GLY A 60 41.90 -19.67 23.14
N GLY A 61 40.91 -20.02 23.96
CA GLY A 61 40.15 -19.09 24.76
C GLY A 61 41.03 -18.17 25.59
N ARG A 62 40.62 -16.92 25.70
CA ARG A 62 41.27 -15.90 26.54
C ARG A 62 40.24 -15.30 27.47
N THR A 63 40.66 -14.94 28.67
CA THR A 63 39.82 -14.17 29.58
C THR A 63 39.86 -12.69 29.21
N MET A 64 38.68 -12.09 29.03
CA MET A 64 38.51 -10.65 29.06
C MET A 64 38.12 -10.23 30.48
N THR A 65 38.83 -9.26 31.05
CA THR A 65 38.54 -8.75 32.39
C THR A 65 38.00 -7.33 32.31
N ILE A 66 36.83 -7.10 32.91
CA ILE A 66 36.18 -5.79 33.01
C ILE A 66 36.20 -5.37 34.48
N ARG A 67 36.81 -4.23 34.79
CA ARG A 67 36.97 -3.71 36.15
C ARG A 67 36.35 -2.33 36.30
N THR A 68 35.62 -2.16 37.39
CA THR A 68 35.15 -0.86 37.88
C THR A 68 35.77 -0.58 39.25
N GLY A 69 35.43 0.55 39.87
CA GLY A 69 35.87 0.86 41.23
C GLY A 69 35.34 -0.09 42.32
N TRP A 70 34.38 -0.97 42.00
CA TRP A 70 33.67 -1.82 42.96
C TRP A 70 33.43 -3.26 42.50
N GLU A 71 33.67 -3.57 41.23
CA GLU A 71 33.37 -4.88 40.65
C GLU A 71 34.48 -5.29 39.67
N THR A 72 34.71 -6.60 39.57
CA THR A 72 35.49 -7.21 38.49
C THR A 72 34.68 -8.36 37.91
N ARG A 73 34.46 -8.32 36.60
CA ARG A 73 33.81 -9.39 35.82
C ARG A 73 34.85 -10.00 34.89
N GLU A 74 34.91 -11.31 34.88
CA GLU A 74 35.70 -12.09 33.94
C GLU A 74 34.75 -12.71 32.92
N ILE A 75 35.16 -12.70 31.66
CA ILE A 75 34.48 -13.34 30.55
C ILE A 75 35.49 -14.31 29.96
N ASP A 76 35.22 -15.60 30.13
CA ASP A 76 36.15 -16.66 29.81
C ASP A 76 35.93 -17.23 28.41
N GLU A 77 36.93 -17.97 27.94
CA GLU A 77 36.91 -18.65 26.65
C GLU A 77 36.73 -17.74 25.42
N VAL A 78 37.04 -16.45 25.49
CA VAL A 78 36.88 -15.52 24.35
C VAL A 78 37.83 -15.86 23.19
N VAL A 79 37.27 -15.98 21.98
CA VAL A 79 38.04 -16.17 20.73
C VAL A 79 37.80 -15.04 19.75
N VAL A 80 38.69 -14.88 18.78
CA VAL A 80 38.68 -13.86 17.73
C VAL A 80 38.58 -14.58 16.39
N GLY A 81 37.46 -14.39 15.70
CA GLY A 81 37.04 -15.12 14.50
C GLY A 81 36.23 -14.23 13.56
N ASP A 82 35.54 -14.83 12.59
CA ASP A 82 34.53 -14.10 11.81
C ASP A 82 33.14 -14.30 12.45
N VAL A 83 32.41 -13.21 12.65
CA VAL A 83 31.08 -13.20 13.29
C VAL A 83 30.02 -12.87 12.26
N TRP A 84 28.92 -13.61 12.22
CA TRP A 84 27.81 -13.37 11.30
C TRP A 84 26.53 -13.08 12.07
N PHE A 85 25.79 -12.06 11.65
CA PHE A 85 24.45 -11.79 12.18
C PHE A 85 23.42 -12.50 11.30
N VAL A 86 22.47 -13.18 11.94
CA VAL A 86 21.43 -13.95 11.26
C VAL A 86 20.07 -13.61 11.86
N SER A 87 19.08 -13.39 11.01
CA SER A 87 17.70 -13.13 11.42
C SER A 87 16.72 -13.72 10.39
N GLY A 88 15.46 -13.86 10.78
CA GLY A 88 14.44 -14.45 9.92
C GLY A 88 13.27 -15.06 10.67
N GLY A 89 12.36 -15.66 9.92
CA GLY A 89 11.15 -16.31 10.43
C GLY A 89 11.39 -17.75 10.91
N SER A 90 10.32 -18.54 10.95
CA SER A 90 10.36 -19.94 11.41
C SER A 90 11.35 -20.79 10.61
N SER A 91 11.49 -20.54 9.31
CA SER A 91 12.43 -21.29 8.51
C SER A 91 13.90 -21.05 8.88
N MET A 92 14.21 -19.90 9.47
CA MET A 92 15.53 -19.60 10.02
C MET A 92 15.72 -20.15 11.43
N ASN A 93 14.66 -20.14 12.25
CA ASN A 93 14.69 -20.37 13.69
C ASN A 93 14.58 -21.86 14.11
N LEU A 94 14.11 -22.74 13.21
CA LEU A 94 13.93 -24.17 13.54
C LEU A 94 15.25 -24.82 14.00
N THR A 95 15.25 -25.33 15.24
CA THR A 95 16.45 -25.85 15.92
C THR A 95 16.91 -27.20 15.38
N LEU A 96 18.17 -27.56 15.65
CA LEU A 96 18.68 -28.91 15.38
C LEU A 96 17.88 -29.99 16.13
N GLU A 97 17.42 -29.69 17.35
CA GLU A 97 16.61 -30.60 18.17
C GLU A 97 15.21 -30.79 17.55
N GLU A 98 14.55 -29.70 17.16
CA GLU A 98 13.20 -29.76 16.58
C GLU A 98 13.17 -30.38 15.18
N LEU A 99 14.27 -30.27 14.42
CA LEU A 99 14.35 -30.78 13.06
C LEU A 99 14.19 -32.31 12.98
N GLY A 100 14.66 -33.05 14.00
CA GLY A 100 14.44 -34.49 14.14
C GLY A 100 14.92 -35.37 12.97
N THR A 101 15.87 -34.88 12.17
CA THR A 101 16.48 -35.65 11.08
C THR A 101 17.67 -36.45 11.59
N ALA A 102 17.95 -37.60 10.98
CA ALA A 102 19.10 -38.43 11.38
C ALA A 102 20.44 -37.66 11.28
N GLU A 103 20.55 -36.74 10.32
CA GLU A 103 21.67 -35.83 10.20
C GLU A 103 21.75 -34.88 11.40
N ALA A 104 20.66 -34.20 11.78
CA ALA A 104 20.67 -33.29 12.93
C ALA A 104 20.91 -34.02 14.26
N ASP A 105 20.33 -35.20 14.45
CA ASP A 105 20.55 -36.04 15.62
C ASP A 105 22.03 -36.42 15.78
N ALA A 106 22.72 -36.71 14.66
CA ALA A 106 24.15 -36.97 14.67
C ALA A 106 24.96 -35.71 15.06
N GLU A 107 24.52 -34.52 14.64
CA GLU A 107 25.18 -33.26 15.03
C GLU A 107 25.08 -33.00 16.54
N LEU A 108 23.93 -33.33 17.15
CA LEU A 108 23.69 -33.16 18.60
C LEU A 108 24.51 -34.12 19.47
N THR A 109 24.86 -35.30 18.95
CA THR A 109 25.46 -36.40 19.73
C THR A 109 26.96 -36.58 19.50
N ASP A 110 27.44 -36.39 18.27
CA ASP A 110 28.79 -36.78 17.86
C ASP A 110 29.71 -35.58 17.55
N THR A 111 29.20 -34.35 17.48
CA THR A 111 29.99 -33.18 17.06
C THR A 111 30.84 -32.59 18.18
N PHE A 112 32.08 -32.23 17.86
CA PHE A 112 32.91 -31.38 18.72
C PHE A 112 33.75 -30.41 17.87
N ASP A 113 33.28 -29.17 17.73
CA ASP A 113 34.03 -28.03 17.17
C ASP A 113 33.74 -26.78 18.00
N ASP A 114 34.42 -26.64 19.15
CA ASP A 114 34.26 -25.52 20.08
C ASP A 114 34.66 -24.15 19.49
N MET A 115 35.21 -24.11 18.26
CA MET A 115 35.51 -22.90 17.51
C MET A 115 34.35 -22.45 16.60
N LEU A 116 33.26 -23.23 16.52
CA LEU A 116 31.95 -22.76 16.06
C LEU A 116 31.09 -22.44 17.27
N ARG A 117 30.58 -21.21 17.34
CA ARG A 117 29.78 -20.76 18.49
C ARG A 117 28.62 -19.90 18.03
N VAL A 118 27.45 -20.12 18.62
CA VAL A 118 26.22 -19.40 18.28
C VAL A 118 25.70 -18.71 19.52
N PHE A 119 25.54 -17.39 19.45
CA PHE A 119 24.80 -16.62 20.44
C PHE A 119 23.33 -16.69 20.08
N VAL A 120 22.53 -17.37 20.90
CA VAL A 120 21.09 -17.50 20.72
C VAL A 120 20.43 -16.42 21.55
N LEU A 121 19.74 -15.47 20.90
CA LEU A 121 18.96 -14.45 21.61
C LEU A 121 17.66 -15.04 22.14
N ASP A 122 17.26 -14.62 23.34
CA ASP A 122 15.91 -14.88 23.81
C ASP A 122 14.90 -14.14 22.94
N GLU A 123 13.84 -14.85 22.55
CA GLU A 123 12.74 -14.23 21.84
C GLU A 123 12.05 -13.16 22.68
N ALA A 124 11.99 -11.92 22.17
CA ALA A 124 11.36 -10.81 22.88
C ALA A 124 10.62 -9.85 21.94
N ALA A 125 9.63 -9.15 22.50
CA ALA A 125 8.93 -8.04 21.85
C ALA A 125 9.06 -6.78 22.71
N ALA A 126 9.10 -5.62 22.06
CA ALA A 126 9.17 -4.35 22.77
C ALA A 126 8.60 -3.20 21.94
N ARG A 127 7.75 -2.41 22.60
CA ARG A 127 7.27 -1.14 22.05
C ARG A 127 8.40 -0.16 21.70
N ASN A 128 9.41 -0.06 22.56
CA ASN A 128 10.53 0.88 22.42
C ASN A 128 11.84 0.11 22.23
N PRO A 129 12.80 0.66 21.45
CA PRO A 129 14.11 0.03 21.27
C PRO A 129 14.80 -0.28 22.60
N ARG A 130 15.16 -1.55 22.82
CA ARG A 130 15.94 -1.98 23.97
C ARG A 130 17.42 -1.71 23.73
N THR A 131 18.12 -1.46 24.82
CA THR A 131 19.58 -1.23 24.83
C THR A 131 20.39 -2.45 25.26
N VAL A 132 19.71 -3.51 25.70
CA VAL A 132 20.29 -4.78 26.15
C VAL A 132 19.38 -5.92 25.69
N ALA A 133 19.98 -6.96 25.10
CA ALA A 133 19.38 -8.25 24.81
C ALA A 133 19.79 -9.28 25.86
N THR A 134 18.97 -10.31 26.02
CA THR A 134 19.27 -11.51 26.80
C THR A 134 19.51 -12.70 25.87
N GLY A 135 20.32 -13.65 26.32
CA GLY A 135 20.72 -14.81 25.53
C GLY A 135 22.09 -15.35 25.93
N ASP A 136 22.49 -16.47 25.33
CA ASP A 136 23.68 -17.22 25.71
C ASP A 136 24.51 -17.67 24.50
N TRP A 137 25.84 -17.79 24.69
CA TRP A 137 26.75 -18.36 23.69
C TRP A 137 26.84 -19.88 23.83
N HIS A 138 26.56 -20.58 22.74
CA HIS A 138 26.55 -22.03 22.62
C HIS A 138 27.74 -22.51 21.79
N PRO A 139 28.79 -23.09 22.39
CA PRO A 139 29.84 -23.77 21.63
C PRO A 139 29.30 -25.04 20.98
N SER A 140 29.75 -25.38 19.77
CA SER A 140 29.31 -26.58 19.06
C SER A 140 29.92 -27.86 19.62
N VAL A 141 29.41 -28.28 20.77
CA VAL A 141 29.75 -29.50 21.50
C VAL A 141 28.47 -30.20 21.96
N PRO A 142 28.51 -31.51 22.29
CA PRO A 142 27.30 -32.23 22.68
C PRO A 142 26.74 -31.66 24.00
N GLY A 143 25.43 -31.47 24.08
CA GLY A 143 24.75 -30.88 25.24
C GLY A 143 24.67 -29.35 25.25
N ALA A 144 25.14 -28.67 24.21
CA ALA A 144 25.04 -27.22 24.05
C ALA A 144 24.37 -26.77 22.74
N LEU A 145 24.02 -27.70 21.84
CA LEU A 145 23.53 -27.42 20.49
C LEU A 145 22.00 -27.47 20.36
N GLU A 146 21.31 -27.95 21.39
CA GLU A 146 19.86 -28.10 21.43
C GLU A 146 19.10 -26.80 21.06
N PRO A 147 19.46 -25.61 21.60
CA PRO A 147 18.75 -24.37 21.26
C PRO A 147 19.24 -23.70 19.97
N VAL A 148 20.18 -24.30 19.23
CA VAL A 148 20.80 -23.67 18.05
C VAL A 148 20.00 -23.98 16.79
N ALA A 149 19.65 -22.95 16.02
CA ALA A 149 18.97 -23.13 14.74
C ALA A 149 19.83 -23.88 13.71
N ALA A 150 19.17 -24.74 12.93
CA ALA A 150 19.84 -25.61 11.98
C ALA A 150 20.52 -24.84 10.83
N VAL A 151 19.85 -23.83 10.25
CA VAL A 151 20.40 -23.07 9.11
C VAL A 151 21.67 -22.29 9.51
N PRO A 152 21.67 -21.48 10.59
CA PRO A 152 22.89 -20.83 11.05
C PRO A 152 24.00 -21.84 11.39
N TYR A 153 23.67 -22.94 12.08
CA TYR A 153 24.65 -23.98 12.40
C TYR A 153 25.35 -24.54 11.15
N TYR A 154 24.58 -25.01 10.15
CA TYR A 154 25.16 -25.60 8.94
C TYR A 154 25.94 -24.57 8.11
N PHE A 155 25.50 -23.31 8.09
CA PHE A 155 26.27 -22.20 7.52
C PHE A 155 27.65 -22.07 8.20
N GLY A 156 27.66 -21.96 9.53
CA GLY A 156 28.88 -21.81 10.32
C GLY A 156 29.81 -23.02 10.19
N LYS A 157 29.26 -24.24 10.25
CA LYS A 157 30.00 -25.50 10.08
C LYS A 157 30.67 -25.58 8.71
N LYS A 158 29.96 -25.18 7.64
CA LYS A 158 30.54 -25.14 6.30
C LYS A 158 31.68 -24.12 6.20
N LEU A 159 31.51 -22.92 6.76
CA LEU A 159 32.61 -21.93 6.81
C LEU A 159 33.82 -22.44 7.61
N ARG A 160 33.58 -23.02 8.79
CA ARG A 160 34.61 -23.61 9.65
C ARG A 160 35.46 -24.63 8.90
N SER A 161 34.81 -25.58 8.24
CA SER A 161 35.51 -26.67 7.52
C SER A 161 36.34 -26.18 6.34
N GLU A 162 35.96 -25.07 5.69
CA GLU A 162 36.59 -24.59 4.46
C GLU A 162 37.63 -23.48 4.68
N VAL A 163 37.42 -22.65 5.70
CA VAL A 163 38.28 -21.50 6.03
C VAL A 163 39.22 -21.85 7.17
N GLY A 164 38.77 -22.66 8.13
CA GLY A 164 39.58 -23.03 9.29
C GLY A 164 39.98 -21.82 10.11
N ILE A 165 39.03 -20.99 10.54
CA ILE A 165 39.14 -19.94 11.58
C ILE A 165 37.96 -20.08 12.56
N PRO A 166 37.98 -19.54 13.80
CA PRO A 166 36.78 -19.51 14.63
C PRO A 166 35.64 -18.76 13.94
N ILE A 167 34.42 -19.25 14.11
CA ILE A 167 33.20 -18.66 13.55
C ILE A 167 32.21 -18.42 14.69
N GLY A 168 31.77 -17.16 14.79
CA GLY A 168 30.67 -16.74 15.65
C GLY A 168 29.42 -16.51 14.83
N ILE A 169 28.27 -16.82 15.40
CA ILE A 169 26.95 -16.48 14.84
C ILE A 169 26.17 -15.77 15.92
N ILE A 170 25.51 -14.67 15.58
CA ILE A 170 24.51 -14.01 16.41
C ILE A 170 23.16 -14.34 15.77
N GLU A 171 22.41 -15.22 16.43
CA GLU A 171 21.13 -15.73 15.97
C GLU A 171 19.99 -14.90 16.58
N CYS A 172 19.26 -14.22 15.71
CA CYS A 172 18.18 -13.29 16.03
C CYS A 172 16.95 -13.62 15.16
N ALA A 173 16.59 -14.89 15.08
CA ALA A 173 15.42 -15.37 14.36
C ALA A 173 14.23 -15.54 15.32
N ARG A 174 13.01 -15.50 14.79
CA ARG A 174 11.78 -15.68 15.56
C ARG A 174 10.66 -16.26 14.71
N ASP A 175 9.94 -17.22 15.28
CA ASP A 175 8.83 -17.89 14.61
C ASP A 175 7.63 -16.98 14.35
N SER A 176 6.93 -17.23 13.24
CA SER A 176 5.62 -16.63 12.92
C SER A 176 5.59 -15.11 12.91
N GLN A 177 6.65 -14.48 12.41
CA GLN A 177 6.77 -13.03 12.35
C GLN A 177 6.71 -12.50 10.90
N PRO A 178 5.92 -11.44 10.63
CA PRO A 178 5.94 -10.75 9.36
C PRO A 178 7.15 -9.80 9.26
N ILE A 179 7.56 -9.45 8.04
CA ILE A 179 8.79 -8.69 7.79
C ILE A 179 8.78 -7.29 8.44
N GLU A 180 7.63 -6.61 8.53
CA GLU A 180 7.53 -5.29 9.17
C GLU A 180 7.90 -5.30 10.66
N SER A 181 7.79 -6.44 11.35
CA SER A 181 8.19 -6.55 12.76
C SER A 181 9.71 -6.41 12.97
N TYR A 182 10.50 -6.69 11.93
CA TYR A 182 11.98 -6.64 11.93
C TYR A 182 12.56 -5.31 11.44
N LEU A 183 11.72 -4.41 10.93
CA LEU A 183 12.13 -3.07 10.52
C LEU A 183 12.00 -2.08 11.68
N SER A 184 12.92 -1.13 11.77
CA SER A 184 12.75 -0.02 12.70
C SER A 184 11.62 0.92 12.25
N ASP A 185 10.99 1.61 13.21
CA ASP A 185 9.93 2.58 12.90
C ASP A 185 10.42 3.69 11.94
N THR A 186 11.72 4.01 11.98
CA THR A 186 12.32 4.96 11.03
C THR A 186 12.34 4.41 9.62
N ALA A 187 12.73 3.14 9.43
CA ALA A 187 12.75 2.52 8.11
C ALA A 187 11.33 2.34 7.56
N LEU A 188 10.38 1.88 8.38
CA LEU A 188 8.97 1.76 8.00
C LEU A 188 8.38 3.10 7.52
N GLY A 189 8.75 4.22 8.16
CA GLY A 189 8.26 5.53 7.76
C GLY A 189 8.72 6.03 6.39
N THR A 190 9.62 5.34 5.70
CA THR A 190 10.22 5.80 4.42
C THR A 190 9.47 5.35 3.16
N PHE A 191 8.50 4.45 3.29
CA PHE A 191 7.74 3.90 2.16
C PHE A 191 6.27 3.66 2.53
N SER A 192 5.38 3.67 1.53
CA SER A 192 3.94 3.70 1.75
C SER A 192 3.42 2.50 2.53
N GLN A 193 3.89 1.30 2.22
CA GLN A 193 3.46 0.09 2.94
C GLN A 193 3.96 0.07 4.39
N GLY A 194 5.17 0.56 4.65
CA GLY A 194 5.67 0.68 6.02
C GLY A 194 4.93 1.75 6.83
N GLN A 195 4.48 2.83 6.19
CA GLN A 195 3.63 3.84 6.83
C GLN A 195 2.27 3.26 7.23
N ALA A 196 1.66 2.43 6.37
CA ALA A 196 0.43 1.70 6.69
C ALA A 196 0.62 0.75 7.90
N GLU A 197 1.76 0.08 8.02
CA GLU A 197 2.06 -0.79 9.17
C GLU A 197 2.29 -0.01 10.47
N LEU A 198 2.96 1.15 10.41
CA LEU A 198 3.07 2.06 11.56
C LEU A 198 1.70 2.59 11.99
N TYR A 199 0.82 2.80 11.02
CA TYR A 199 -0.53 3.19 11.29
C TYR A 199 -1.31 2.07 12.02
N ALA A 200 -1.29 0.84 11.51
CA ALA A 200 -1.91 -0.31 12.17
C ALA A 200 -1.38 -0.52 13.60
N LYS A 201 -0.06 -0.37 13.80
CA LYS A 201 0.57 -0.34 15.13
C LYS A 201 -0.03 0.72 16.04
N SER A 202 -0.24 1.94 15.53
CA SER A 202 -0.85 3.04 16.31
C SER A 202 -2.27 2.70 16.77
N GLN A 203 -3.06 2.06 15.90
CA GLN A 203 -4.43 1.63 16.20
C GLN A 203 -4.47 0.56 17.29
N ALA A 204 -3.59 -0.45 17.21
CA ALA A 204 -3.49 -1.48 18.23
C ALA A 204 -3.26 -0.87 19.63
N TYR A 205 -2.37 0.12 19.74
CA TYR A 205 -2.15 0.82 21.01
C TYR A 205 -3.33 1.69 21.45
N ALA A 206 -4.01 2.37 20.52
CA ALA A 206 -5.19 3.17 20.84
C ALA A 206 -6.32 2.30 21.40
N ASN A 207 -6.58 1.15 20.77
CA ASN A 207 -7.62 0.18 21.18
C ASN A 207 -7.31 -0.45 22.54
N TRP A 208 -6.04 -0.80 22.79
CA TRP A 208 -5.63 -1.29 24.09
C TRP A 208 -5.78 -0.23 25.20
N ALA A 209 -5.40 1.01 24.91
CA ALA A 209 -5.48 2.11 25.88
C ALA A 209 -6.92 2.53 26.19
N SER A 210 -7.84 2.41 25.23
CA SER A 210 -9.26 2.73 25.41
C SER A 210 -10.04 1.65 26.17
N GLY A 211 -9.48 0.45 26.32
CA GLY A 211 -10.19 -0.70 26.90
C GLY A 211 -11.06 -1.46 25.89
N ALA A 212 -11.01 -1.09 24.59
CA ALA A 212 -11.83 -1.69 23.55
C ALA A 212 -11.51 -3.17 23.36
N THR A 213 -10.22 -3.52 23.22
CA THR A 213 -9.76 -4.90 23.02
C THR A 213 -10.15 -5.81 24.20
N GLN A 214 -10.07 -5.31 25.43
CA GLN A 214 -10.46 -6.09 26.60
C GLN A 214 -11.98 -6.26 26.67
N SER A 215 -12.74 -5.25 26.25
CA SER A 215 -14.20 -5.30 26.24
C SER A 215 -14.71 -6.31 25.20
N GLU A 216 -14.11 -6.34 24.01
CA GLU A 216 -14.36 -7.32 22.95
C GLU A 216 -14.10 -8.75 23.44
N TYR A 217 -12.93 -8.99 24.04
CA TYR A 217 -12.61 -10.29 24.66
C TYR A 217 -13.62 -10.72 25.74
N GLN A 218 -14.07 -9.80 26.59
CA GLN A 218 -15.08 -10.14 27.60
C GLN A 218 -16.43 -10.52 26.96
N SER A 219 -16.79 -9.87 25.84
CA SER A 219 -17.98 -10.24 25.07
C SER A 219 -17.86 -11.61 24.41
N GLU A 220 -16.73 -11.91 23.77
CA GLU A 220 -16.45 -13.22 23.18
C GLU A 220 -16.42 -14.33 24.22
N LEU A 221 -15.74 -14.09 25.35
CA LEU A 221 -15.68 -15.06 26.45
C LEU A 221 -17.08 -15.36 27.01
N ALA A 222 -17.90 -14.32 27.20
CA ALA A 222 -19.28 -14.50 27.65
C ALA A 222 -20.11 -15.33 26.64
N ALA A 223 -19.96 -15.05 25.34
CA ALA A 223 -20.63 -15.81 24.29
C ALA A 223 -20.18 -17.29 24.25
N TRP A 224 -18.88 -17.56 24.43
CA TRP A 224 -18.36 -18.92 24.52
C TRP A 224 -18.79 -19.63 25.82
N GLU A 225 -18.86 -18.92 26.96
CA GLU A 225 -19.36 -19.50 28.22
C GLU A 225 -20.85 -19.87 28.14
N ASP A 226 -21.63 -19.11 27.37
CA ASP A 226 -23.05 -19.41 27.09
C ASP A 226 -23.21 -20.59 26.11
N ASN A 227 -22.29 -20.78 25.15
CA ASN A 227 -22.30 -21.89 24.19
C ASN A 227 -20.86 -22.33 23.79
N PRO A 228 -20.23 -23.25 24.53
CA PRO A 228 -18.81 -23.57 24.36
C PRO A 228 -18.58 -24.51 23.16
N VAL A 229 -18.60 -23.92 21.96
CA VAL A 229 -18.19 -24.52 20.69
C VAL A 229 -16.85 -23.88 20.28
N GLY A 230 -15.89 -24.70 19.84
CA GLY A 230 -14.57 -24.23 19.44
C GLY A 230 -13.62 -23.93 20.61
N PRO A 231 -12.40 -23.44 20.30
CA PRO A 231 -11.41 -23.08 21.31
C PRO A 231 -11.92 -21.90 22.16
N ARG A 232 -11.59 -21.92 23.45
CA ARG A 232 -11.92 -20.80 24.34
C ARG A 232 -11.19 -19.54 23.87
N PRO A 233 -11.86 -18.37 23.78
CA PRO A 233 -11.20 -17.11 23.47
C PRO A 233 -10.01 -16.85 24.40
N THR A 234 -8.91 -16.38 23.83
CA THR A 234 -7.68 -16.10 24.58
C THR A 234 -7.67 -14.64 25.01
N ALA A 235 -7.29 -14.38 26.26
CA ALA A 235 -7.19 -13.00 26.74
C ALA A 235 -6.18 -12.22 25.88
N PRO A 236 -6.53 -11.00 25.40
CA PRO A 236 -5.66 -10.23 24.54
C PRO A 236 -4.41 -9.80 25.30
N LEU A 237 -3.28 -9.85 24.62
CA LEU A 237 -2.02 -9.35 25.13
C LEU A 237 -1.90 -7.85 24.89
N ASP A 238 -1.21 -7.14 25.80
CA ASP A 238 -0.81 -5.76 25.56
C ASP A 238 -0.08 -5.70 24.22
N PRO A 239 -0.44 -4.78 23.30
CA PRO A 239 0.27 -4.63 22.05
C PRO A 239 1.77 -4.55 22.26
N ALA A 240 2.29 -3.93 23.31
CA ALA A 240 3.73 -3.87 23.63
C ALA A 240 4.42 -5.24 23.89
N LEU A 241 3.65 -6.31 24.00
CA LEU A 241 4.12 -7.69 24.18
C LEU A 241 3.89 -8.56 22.93
N ARG A 242 3.26 -8.01 21.88
CA ARG A 242 2.92 -8.71 20.64
C ARG A 242 4.05 -8.54 19.62
N PRO A 243 4.85 -9.60 19.34
CA PRO A 243 6.01 -9.50 18.45
C PRO A 243 5.65 -9.20 16.99
N GLU A 244 4.45 -9.59 16.54
CA GLU A 244 4.02 -9.46 15.14
C GLU A 244 3.72 -8.01 14.73
N ILE A 245 3.59 -7.10 15.69
CA ILE A 245 3.37 -5.69 15.42
C ILE A 245 4.66 -5.06 14.87
N ALA A 246 4.49 -4.20 13.85
CA ALA A 246 5.57 -3.45 13.21
C ALA A 246 6.64 -2.93 14.19
N GLY A 247 7.90 -3.25 13.90
CA GLY A 247 9.09 -2.88 14.67
C GLY A 247 9.27 -3.46 16.06
N GLN A 248 8.41 -4.37 16.55
CA GLN A 248 8.56 -4.90 17.91
C GLN A 248 9.68 -5.92 18.06
N THR A 249 9.84 -6.82 17.09
CA THR A 249 10.97 -7.75 17.04
C THR A 249 12.28 -6.99 16.84
N PHE A 250 12.28 -5.98 15.95
CA PHE A 250 13.40 -5.07 15.76
C PHE A 250 13.86 -4.44 17.08
N ASN A 251 12.93 -3.82 17.80
CA ASN A 251 13.22 -3.09 19.03
C ASN A 251 13.79 -3.99 20.13
N ALA A 252 13.28 -5.21 20.24
CA ALA A 252 13.63 -6.09 21.33
C ALA A 252 14.87 -6.94 21.07
N MET A 253 15.11 -7.35 19.82
CA MET A 253 16.12 -8.35 19.49
C MET A 253 17.25 -7.76 18.63
N ILE A 254 16.95 -7.00 17.58
CA ILE A 254 17.97 -6.47 16.65
C ILE A 254 18.68 -5.24 17.22
N ASN A 255 17.91 -4.24 17.65
CA ASN A 255 18.45 -2.98 18.17
C ASN A 255 19.53 -3.14 19.27
N PRO A 256 19.35 -3.98 20.30
CA PRO A 256 20.33 -4.12 21.37
C PRO A 256 21.65 -4.78 20.97
N VAL A 257 21.72 -5.48 19.83
CA VAL A 257 22.94 -6.13 19.33
C VAL A 257 23.53 -5.45 18.10
N ALA A 258 22.89 -4.39 17.61
CA ALA A 258 23.26 -3.67 16.39
C ALA A 258 24.66 -3.03 16.43
N ASP A 259 25.19 -2.76 17.62
CA ASP A 259 26.55 -2.24 17.82
C ASP A 259 27.64 -3.32 17.73
N TYR A 260 27.27 -4.61 17.64
CA TYR A 260 28.25 -5.69 17.55
C TYR A 260 28.86 -5.74 16.15
N GLU A 261 30.20 -5.76 16.07
CA GLU A 261 30.90 -5.80 14.80
C GLU A 261 30.80 -7.20 14.18
N VAL A 262 30.30 -7.28 12.94
CA VAL A 262 30.06 -8.54 12.21
C VAL A 262 30.67 -8.51 10.80
N ARG A 263 31.02 -9.69 10.27
CA ARG A 263 31.47 -9.89 8.89
C ARG A 263 30.35 -9.70 7.88
N GLY A 264 29.11 -10.10 8.20
CA GLY A 264 27.98 -10.09 7.27
C GLY A 264 26.63 -10.40 7.90
N LEU A 265 25.58 -10.27 7.09
CA LEU A 265 24.17 -10.35 7.47
C LEU A 265 23.47 -11.44 6.67
N LEU A 266 22.71 -12.31 7.35
CA LEU A 266 21.88 -13.35 6.74
C LEU A 266 20.39 -13.14 7.05
N TRP A 267 19.52 -13.42 6.07
CA TRP A 267 18.07 -13.30 6.19
C TRP A 267 17.32 -14.51 5.61
N TYR A 268 16.34 -15.04 6.33
CA TYR A 268 15.42 -16.04 5.76
C TYR A 268 14.04 -15.95 6.41
N GLN A 269 13.11 -15.33 5.70
CA GLN A 269 11.72 -15.13 6.10
C GLN A 269 10.90 -14.85 4.83
N GLY A 270 9.59 -15.00 4.91
CA GLY A 270 8.60 -14.51 3.94
C GLY A 270 7.29 -15.28 3.99
N GLU A 271 7.25 -16.36 4.78
CA GLU A 271 6.15 -17.31 4.92
C GLU A 271 4.84 -16.63 5.32
N ILE A 272 4.89 -15.77 6.33
CA ILE A 272 3.72 -15.06 6.87
C ILE A 272 3.25 -13.93 5.94
N ASP A 273 4.13 -13.45 5.05
CA ASP A 273 3.82 -12.36 4.12
C ASP A 273 3.34 -12.86 2.74
N ALA A 274 3.31 -14.18 2.53
CA ALA A 274 2.79 -14.81 1.33
C ALA A 274 1.24 -14.81 1.28
N THR A 275 0.64 -13.62 1.42
CA THR A 275 -0.81 -13.38 1.39
C THR A 275 -1.18 -12.45 0.23
N TRP A 276 -2.48 -12.39 -0.13
CA TRP A 276 -2.96 -11.56 -1.24
C TRP A 276 -2.69 -10.07 -1.07
N SER A 277 -2.68 -9.58 0.17
CA SER A 277 -2.42 -8.18 0.50
C SER A 277 -0.93 -7.85 0.55
N LYS A 278 -0.05 -8.80 0.92
CA LYS A 278 1.37 -8.51 1.17
C LYS A 278 2.35 -8.99 0.10
N SER A 279 2.04 -10.07 -0.63
CA SER A 279 3.01 -10.73 -1.51
C SER A 279 3.63 -9.81 -2.57
N ILE A 280 2.83 -8.92 -3.16
CA ILE A 280 3.28 -7.97 -4.20
C ILE A 280 4.15 -6.83 -3.64
N PHE A 281 4.11 -6.60 -2.33
CA PHE A 281 4.85 -5.54 -1.65
C PHE A 281 6.10 -6.06 -0.92
N TYR A 282 6.28 -7.39 -0.83
CA TYR A 282 7.38 -8.00 -0.09
C TYR A 282 8.75 -7.47 -0.52
N ARG A 283 8.92 -7.17 -1.81
CA ARG A 283 10.13 -6.54 -2.35
C ARG A 283 10.48 -5.24 -1.63
N GLU A 284 9.51 -4.33 -1.47
CA GLU A 284 9.73 -3.02 -0.87
C GLU A 284 10.16 -3.16 0.59
N PHE A 285 9.53 -4.09 1.34
CA PHE A 285 9.95 -4.42 2.70
C PHE A 285 11.36 -5.01 2.76
N LEU A 286 11.70 -5.97 1.90
CA LEU A 286 13.00 -6.63 1.90
C LEU A 286 14.15 -5.66 1.55
N GLU A 287 13.94 -4.78 0.58
CA GLU A 287 14.92 -3.73 0.23
C GLU A 287 15.15 -2.77 1.40
N ASN A 288 14.08 -2.32 2.06
CA ASN A 288 14.19 -1.44 3.22
C ASN A 288 14.79 -2.14 4.44
N LEU A 289 14.53 -3.44 4.64
CA LEU A 289 15.13 -4.22 5.72
C LEU A 289 16.64 -4.33 5.52
N ALA A 290 17.08 -4.68 4.32
CA ALA A 290 18.50 -4.76 3.99
C ALA A 290 19.19 -3.39 4.17
N SER A 291 18.52 -2.30 3.81
CA SER A 291 18.99 -0.93 4.02
C SER A 291 19.10 -0.58 5.50
N ASP A 292 18.07 -0.86 6.31
CA ASP A 292 18.04 -0.58 7.75
C ASP A 292 19.15 -1.35 8.48
N LEU A 293 19.29 -2.64 8.20
CA LEU A 293 20.35 -3.47 8.81
C LEU A 293 21.75 -3.00 8.41
N ARG A 294 21.98 -2.60 7.15
CA ARG A 294 23.26 -1.99 6.74
C ARG A 294 23.48 -0.60 7.32
N GLY A 295 22.42 0.17 7.55
CA GLY A 295 22.51 1.45 8.27
C GLY A 295 23.06 1.29 9.69
N ARG A 296 22.86 0.10 10.28
CA ARG A 296 23.22 -0.24 11.67
C ARG A 296 24.55 -0.98 11.77
N PHE A 297 24.65 -2.14 11.14
CA PHE A 297 25.85 -2.99 11.20
C PHE A 297 26.96 -2.51 10.26
N GLY A 298 26.65 -1.65 9.28
CA GLY A 298 27.62 -1.03 8.37
C GLY A 298 27.20 -1.06 6.90
N ALA A 299 27.36 0.07 6.21
CA ALA A 299 26.83 0.28 4.86
C ALA A 299 27.35 -0.71 3.79
N GLN A 300 28.50 -1.34 4.04
CA GLN A 300 29.17 -2.27 3.12
C GLN A 300 29.17 -3.71 3.67
N LYS A 301 28.26 -4.07 4.59
CA LYS A 301 28.16 -5.47 5.03
C LYS A 301 27.49 -6.33 3.92
N PRO A 302 28.04 -7.52 3.61
CA PRO A 302 27.38 -8.47 2.73
C PRO A 302 26.03 -8.86 3.30
N PHE A 303 25.03 -8.95 2.42
CA PHE A 303 23.67 -9.33 2.78
C PHE A 303 23.23 -10.53 1.94
N TYR A 304 23.08 -11.69 2.57
CA TYR A 304 22.66 -12.92 1.91
C TYR A 304 21.30 -13.37 2.41
N TYR A 305 20.39 -13.67 1.51
CA TYR A 305 19.05 -14.10 1.88
C TYR A 305 18.58 -15.31 1.09
N VAL A 306 17.55 -15.97 1.60
CA VAL A 306 16.99 -17.19 1.01
C VAL A 306 15.64 -16.88 0.38
N GLN A 307 15.47 -17.25 -0.90
CA GLN A 307 14.16 -17.29 -1.53
C GLN A 307 13.34 -18.42 -0.88
N LEU A 308 12.05 -18.22 -0.60
CA LEU A 308 11.23 -19.26 0.05
C LEU A 308 11.38 -20.63 -0.62
N ALA A 309 11.38 -21.68 0.20
CA ALA A 309 11.34 -23.06 -0.26
C ALA A 309 9.95 -23.41 -0.80
N ASN A 310 9.77 -24.62 -1.34
CA ASN A 310 8.45 -25.07 -1.78
C ASN A 310 7.57 -25.42 -0.57
N PHE A 311 6.25 -25.26 -0.69
CA PHE A 311 5.32 -25.54 0.41
C PHE A 311 4.12 -26.40 -0.02
N GLU A 312 3.27 -25.95 -0.94
CA GLU A 312 2.00 -26.65 -1.25
C GLU A 312 2.16 -28.00 -1.97
N GLN A 313 1.07 -28.75 -2.15
CA GLN A 313 1.09 -29.96 -2.99
C GLN A 313 1.32 -29.60 -4.47
N PRO A 314 2.13 -30.36 -5.22
CA PRO A 314 2.36 -30.07 -6.64
C PRO A 314 1.07 -30.05 -7.47
N GLY A 315 0.78 -28.93 -8.12
CA GLY A 315 -0.35 -28.79 -9.04
C GLY A 315 -1.73 -28.60 -8.37
N GLU A 316 -1.78 -28.45 -7.05
CA GLU A 316 -2.94 -27.85 -6.39
C GLU A 316 -2.89 -26.34 -6.60
N THR A 317 -3.47 -25.83 -7.68
CA THR A 317 -3.69 -24.37 -7.87
C THR A 317 -4.84 -23.87 -6.98
N GLY A 318 -4.95 -24.41 -5.77
CA GLY A 318 -6.09 -24.30 -4.87
C GLY A 318 -5.83 -23.42 -3.66
N GLY A 319 -5.00 -22.38 -3.77
CA GLY A 319 -4.64 -21.56 -2.60
C GLY A 319 -4.20 -20.12 -2.86
N GLY A 320 -3.74 -19.78 -4.06
CA GLY A 320 -3.46 -18.40 -4.44
C GLY A 320 -2.00 -18.21 -4.81
N LEU A 321 -1.75 -17.48 -5.91
CA LEU A 321 -0.41 -17.24 -6.47
C LEU A 321 0.50 -16.41 -5.54
N THR A 322 0.22 -16.33 -4.24
CA THR A 322 0.86 -15.47 -3.26
C THR A 322 2.28 -15.95 -2.94
N TRP A 323 2.48 -17.25 -2.72
CA TRP A 323 3.80 -17.80 -2.43
C TRP A 323 4.79 -17.63 -3.58
N VAL A 324 4.43 -18.06 -4.79
CA VAL A 324 5.23 -17.83 -6.00
C VAL A 324 5.45 -16.35 -6.30
N THR A 325 4.47 -15.48 -5.99
CA THR A 325 4.63 -14.02 -6.13
C THR A 325 5.66 -13.48 -5.15
N THR A 326 5.60 -13.87 -3.86
CA THR A 326 6.60 -13.49 -2.86
C THR A 326 8.00 -13.93 -3.26
N GLN A 327 8.15 -15.16 -3.79
CA GLN A 327 9.42 -15.64 -4.31
C GLN A 327 9.94 -14.81 -5.49
N ASP A 328 9.07 -14.37 -6.42
CA ASP A 328 9.50 -13.48 -7.53
C ASP A 328 9.85 -12.07 -7.03
N GLU A 329 9.12 -11.53 -6.05
CA GLU A 329 9.42 -10.24 -5.44
C GLU A 329 10.75 -10.28 -4.65
N MET A 330 11.06 -11.38 -3.97
CA MET A 330 12.40 -11.64 -3.40
C MET A 330 13.50 -11.63 -4.47
N ARG A 331 13.27 -12.24 -5.64
CA ARG A 331 14.21 -12.17 -6.76
C ARG A 331 14.37 -10.75 -7.29
N ARG A 332 13.26 -10.02 -7.43
CA ARG A 332 13.25 -8.63 -7.94
C ARG A 332 13.93 -7.64 -6.99
N ALA A 333 14.00 -7.95 -5.70
CA ALA A 333 14.75 -7.14 -4.73
C ALA A 333 16.28 -7.25 -4.90
N LEU A 334 16.78 -8.35 -5.49
CA LEU A 334 18.21 -8.65 -5.55
C LEU A 334 19.06 -7.52 -6.18
N PRO A 335 18.70 -6.92 -7.33
CA PRO A 335 19.50 -5.86 -7.94
C PRO A 335 19.64 -4.63 -7.04
N THR A 336 18.55 -4.19 -6.40
CA THR A 336 18.54 -3.05 -5.46
C THR A 336 19.40 -3.34 -4.23
N ILE A 337 19.29 -4.56 -3.67
CA ILE A 337 20.05 -4.95 -2.47
C ILE A 337 21.54 -5.15 -2.79
N SER A 338 21.88 -5.50 -4.03
CA SER A 338 23.26 -5.80 -4.47
C SER A 338 24.09 -4.53 -4.72
N LEU A 339 24.30 -3.75 -3.66
CA LEU A 339 25.23 -2.60 -3.64
C LEU A 339 26.64 -3.07 -4.03
N ALA A 340 27.09 -2.72 -5.25
CA ALA A 340 28.39 -3.11 -5.79
C ALA A 340 28.70 -4.63 -5.75
N GLY A 341 27.67 -5.48 -5.82
CA GLY A 341 27.81 -6.94 -5.81
C GLY A 341 27.89 -7.57 -4.42
N ASN A 342 27.61 -6.82 -3.36
CA ASN A 342 27.71 -7.25 -1.97
C ASN A 342 26.40 -7.83 -1.41
N ALA A 343 25.67 -8.58 -2.24
CA ALA A 343 24.48 -9.31 -1.87
C ALA A 343 24.33 -10.61 -2.67
N GLY A 344 23.48 -11.50 -2.19
CA GLY A 344 23.23 -12.79 -2.80
C GLY A 344 21.92 -13.41 -2.37
N MET A 345 21.26 -14.08 -3.30
CA MET A 345 20.04 -14.83 -3.06
C MET A 345 20.33 -16.33 -3.20
N VAL A 346 19.95 -17.10 -2.19
CA VAL A 346 19.89 -18.55 -2.24
C VAL A 346 18.58 -18.97 -2.88
N VAL A 347 18.68 -19.72 -3.97
CA VAL A 347 17.54 -20.40 -4.59
C VAL A 347 17.22 -21.63 -3.75
N ALA A 348 15.97 -21.82 -3.33
CA ALA A 348 15.53 -22.96 -2.52
C ALA A 348 14.25 -23.66 -3.06
N ASN A 349 13.85 -23.36 -4.29
CA ASN A 349 12.66 -23.91 -4.94
C ASN A 349 12.77 -25.41 -5.33
N ASP A 350 13.82 -26.10 -4.87
CA ASP A 350 14.07 -27.54 -5.01
C ASP A 350 14.15 -28.29 -3.66
N ILE A 351 14.01 -27.58 -2.53
CA ILE A 351 14.26 -28.11 -1.18
C ILE A 351 12.98 -28.39 -0.38
N GLY A 352 11.85 -27.77 -0.73
CA GLY A 352 10.64 -27.80 0.09
C GLY A 352 9.96 -29.17 0.20
N ASP A 353 9.21 -29.34 1.29
CA ASP A 353 8.46 -30.56 1.61
C ASP A 353 6.96 -30.30 1.41
N PRO A 354 6.24 -31.10 0.59
CA PRO A 354 4.82 -30.87 0.34
C PRO A 354 3.97 -30.88 1.62
N GLY A 355 3.29 -29.78 1.90
CA GLY A 355 2.44 -29.58 3.07
C GLY A 355 3.16 -29.14 4.34
N ASP A 356 4.48 -28.91 4.30
CA ASP A 356 5.25 -28.38 5.42
C ASP A 356 5.95 -27.08 5.04
N ILE A 357 5.62 -26.02 5.77
CA ILE A 357 6.13 -24.67 5.52
C ILE A 357 7.62 -24.56 5.87
N ASN A 358 8.12 -25.46 6.72
CA ASN A 358 9.51 -25.50 7.15
C ASN A 358 10.23 -26.69 6.48
N PRO A 359 11.12 -26.44 5.51
CA PRO A 359 11.80 -27.55 4.82
C PRO A 359 12.73 -28.33 5.75
N SER A 360 12.67 -29.66 5.69
CA SER A 360 13.51 -30.57 6.48
C SER A 360 14.99 -30.50 6.08
N ASN A 361 15.31 -30.23 4.81
CA ASN A 361 16.70 -30.12 4.34
C ASN A 361 17.30 -28.72 4.60
N LYS A 362 17.35 -28.32 5.88
CA LYS A 362 17.98 -27.07 6.36
C LYS A 362 19.49 -27.02 6.09
N LYS A 363 20.13 -28.18 6.02
CA LYS A 363 21.57 -28.31 5.75
C LYS A 363 21.96 -27.70 4.41
N GLU A 364 21.25 -28.06 3.33
CA GLU A 364 21.57 -27.52 2.00
C GLU A 364 21.33 -26.00 1.95
N ILE A 365 20.32 -25.47 2.66
CA ILE A 365 20.09 -24.02 2.77
C ILE A 365 21.28 -23.32 3.43
N GLY A 366 21.71 -23.80 4.60
CA GLY A 366 22.88 -23.26 5.31
C GLY A 366 24.17 -23.36 4.49
N GLU A 367 24.39 -24.48 3.80
CA GLU A 367 25.53 -24.65 2.90
C GLU A 367 25.47 -23.72 1.68
N ARG A 368 24.29 -23.45 1.10
CA ARG A 368 24.13 -22.50 -0.01
C ARG A 368 24.42 -21.07 0.41
N LEU A 369 24.00 -20.65 1.61
CA LEU A 369 24.42 -19.37 2.20
C LEU A 369 25.95 -19.31 2.38
N ALA A 370 26.56 -20.40 2.86
CA ALA A 370 28.01 -20.45 3.04
C ALA A 370 28.76 -20.38 1.70
N ARG A 371 28.22 -20.92 0.61
CA ARG A 371 28.84 -20.80 -0.72
C ARG A 371 28.93 -19.35 -1.22
N TRP A 372 27.94 -18.51 -0.89
CA TRP A 372 28.02 -17.07 -1.14
C TRP A 372 29.17 -16.45 -0.33
N ALA A 373 29.19 -16.72 0.97
CA ALA A 373 30.23 -16.21 1.86
C ALA A 373 31.65 -16.63 1.44
N LEU A 374 31.87 -17.92 1.21
CA LEU A 374 33.17 -18.48 0.77
C LEU A 374 33.69 -17.82 -0.50
N ARG A 375 32.80 -17.56 -1.46
CA ARG A 375 33.16 -16.99 -2.75
C ARG A 375 33.51 -15.51 -2.65
N ASN A 376 32.78 -14.75 -1.84
CA ASN A 376 32.86 -13.29 -1.83
C ASN A 376 33.82 -12.78 -0.75
N GLU A 377 33.81 -13.38 0.45
CA GLU A 377 34.57 -12.89 1.61
C GLU A 377 35.87 -13.67 1.86
N TYR A 378 35.99 -14.89 1.35
CA TYR A 378 37.13 -15.78 1.65
C TYR A 378 37.97 -16.18 0.43
N GLU A 379 37.82 -15.45 -0.69
CA GLU A 379 38.59 -15.65 -1.92
C GLU A 379 38.56 -17.10 -2.48
N LYS A 380 37.56 -17.91 -2.11
CA LYS A 380 37.36 -19.27 -2.65
C LYS A 380 36.71 -19.15 -4.04
N SER A 381 37.45 -18.58 -4.99
CA SER A 381 37.00 -18.25 -6.34
C SER A 381 36.62 -19.46 -7.19
N ALA A 382 36.95 -20.69 -6.77
CA ALA A 382 36.43 -21.91 -7.39
C ALA A 382 34.98 -22.22 -6.99
N THR A 383 34.52 -21.73 -5.82
CA THR A 383 33.18 -22.02 -5.28
C THR A 383 32.10 -21.43 -6.18
N LYS A 384 31.14 -22.27 -6.56
CA LYS A 384 29.95 -21.91 -7.33
C LYS A 384 28.84 -21.59 -6.33
N ARG A 385 28.45 -20.31 -6.28
CA ARG A 385 27.62 -19.76 -5.21
C ARG A 385 26.11 -19.82 -5.44
N SER A 386 25.67 -19.92 -6.69
CA SER A 386 24.25 -19.99 -7.02
C SER A 386 24.01 -20.77 -8.33
N GLY A 387 22.78 -21.22 -8.51
CA GLY A 387 22.25 -21.71 -9.78
C GLY A 387 21.85 -20.54 -10.69
N PRO A 388 21.30 -20.81 -11.89
CA PRO A 388 20.89 -19.76 -12.81
C PRO A 388 19.86 -18.80 -12.19
N VAL A 389 20.12 -17.50 -12.24
CA VAL A 389 19.16 -16.46 -11.80
C VAL A 389 18.79 -15.61 -13.00
N PHE A 390 17.49 -15.45 -13.25
CA PHE A 390 17.01 -14.69 -14.40
C PHE A 390 17.57 -13.27 -14.41
N LYS A 391 18.09 -12.85 -15.57
CA LYS A 391 18.74 -11.56 -15.78
C LYS A 391 17.97 -10.70 -16.76
N SER A 392 17.64 -11.26 -17.92
CA SER A 392 16.97 -10.52 -18.99
C SER A 392 16.33 -11.47 -20.00
N SER A 393 15.39 -10.96 -20.77
CA SER A 393 14.76 -11.65 -21.88
C SER A 393 14.80 -10.81 -23.15
N VAL A 394 14.88 -11.47 -24.31
CA VAL A 394 14.75 -10.84 -25.63
C VAL A 394 13.69 -11.58 -26.42
N ILE A 395 12.65 -10.87 -26.86
CA ILE A 395 11.60 -11.43 -27.70
C ILE A 395 12.04 -11.34 -29.16
N GLY A 396 11.99 -12.47 -29.88
CA GLY A 396 12.39 -12.58 -31.28
C GLY A 396 11.44 -13.47 -32.07
N GLY A 397 10.59 -12.86 -32.92
CA GLY A 397 9.58 -13.59 -33.68
C GLY A 397 8.61 -14.32 -32.75
N SER A 398 8.58 -15.65 -32.85
CA SER A 398 7.73 -16.52 -32.01
C SER A 398 8.46 -17.12 -30.80
N THR A 399 9.61 -16.56 -30.42
CA THR A 399 10.46 -17.11 -29.35
C THR A 399 10.86 -16.05 -28.33
N VAL A 400 11.13 -16.49 -27.11
CA VAL A 400 11.71 -15.67 -26.04
C VAL A 400 13.07 -16.25 -25.67
N GLU A 401 14.13 -15.49 -25.86
CA GLU A 401 15.49 -15.85 -25.44
C GLU A 401 15.75 -15.30 -24.04
N LEU A 402 16.08 -16.20 -23.10
CA LEU A 402 16.30 -15.90 -21.69
C LEU A 402 17.79 -15.97 -21.36
N SER A 403 18.27 -14.94 -20.66
CA SER A 403 19.62 -14.86 -20.14
C SER A 403 19.61 -14.90 -18.61
N PHE A 404 20.64 -15.52 -18.04
CA PHE A 404 20.76 -15.74 -16.60
C PHE A 404 22.15 -15.38 -16.12
N ASP A 405 22.24 -14.82 -14.92
CA ASP A 405 23.47 -14.87 -14.14
C ASP A 405 23.70 -16.30 -13.63
N HIS A 406 24.94 -16.65 -13.30
CA HIS A 406 25.32 -18.00 -12.83
C HIS A 406 24.97 -19.17 -13.79
N SER A 407 24.94 -18.87 -15.09
CA SER A 407 24.47 -19.75 -16.18
C SER A 407 25.49 -20.68 -16.81
N ALA A 408 26.71 -20.76 -16.26
CA ALA A 408 27.75 -21.58 -16.88
C ALA A 408 27.37 -23.07 -16.89
N GLY A 409 27.23 -23.62 -18.10
CA GLY A 409 26.92 -25.03 -18.33
C GLY A 409 25.50 -25.42 -17.92
N LEU A 410 24.51 -24.67 -18.41
CA LEU A 410 23.10 -25.01 -18.23
C LEU A 410 22.82 -26.48 -18.62
N ALA A 411 22.00 -27.15 -17.82
CA ALA A 411 21.58 -28.53 -18.04
C ALA A 411 20.18 -28.76 -17.45
N SER A 412 19.58 -29.92 -17.74
CA SER A 412 18.45 -30.42 -16.96
C SER A 412 18.94 -31.30 -15.81
N SER A 413 18.34 -31.17 -14.63
CA SER A 413 18.65 -31.97 -13.43
C SER A 413 18.45 -33.48 -13.65
N ASN A 414 17.57 -33.86 -14.57
CA ASN A 414 17.13 -35.23 -14.80
C ASN A 414 17.46 -35.77 -16.20
N SER A 415 18.29 -35.06 -16.98
CA SER A 415 18.62 -35.40 -18.37
C SER A 415 17.41 -35.53 -19.32
N GLN A 416 16.25 -34.98 -18.94
CA GLN A 416 15.06 -34.86 -19.80
C GLN A 416 15.05 -33.50 -20.52
N PRO A 417 14.16 -33.28 -21.51
CA PRO A 417 13.90 -31.94 -22.03
C PRO A 417 13.57 -30.95 -20.90
N LEU A 418 13.89 -29.68 -21.12
CA LEU A 418 13.58 -28.64 -20.15
C LEU A 418 12.07 -28.53 -19.95
N SER A 419 11.65 -28.41 -18.69
CA SER A 419 10.26 -28.31 -18.27
C SER A 419 10.06 -27.16 -17.29
N GLY A 420 8.81 -26.71 -17.15
CA GLY A 420 8.42 -25.63 -16.26
C GLY A 420 8.46 -24.23 -16.86
N PHE A 421 8.65 -24.10 -18.17
CA PHE A 421 8.54 -22.83 -18.89
C PHE A 421 7.11 -22.60 -19.40
N GLN A 422 6.66 -21.35 -19.31
CA GLN A 422 5.40 -20.88 -19.85
C GLN A 422 5.60 -19.57 -20.59
N VAL A 423 4.82 -19.35 -21.66
CA VAL A 423 4.78 -18.09 -22.43
C VAL A 423 3.34 -17.67 -22.65
N ARG A 424 3.13 -16.39 -22.95
CA ARG A 424 1.82 -15.87 -23.36
C ARG A 424 1.96 -14.79 -24.42
N ALA A 425 0.90 -14.59 -25.20
CA ALA A 425 0.72 -13.37 -25.99
C ALA A 425 0.00 -12.29 -25.18
N ALA A 426 -0.02 -11.06 -25.70
CA ALA A 426 -0.77 -9.96 -25.09
C ALA A 426 -2.24 -10.34 -24.87
N GLY A 427 -2.75 -10.13 -23.64
CA GLY A 427 -4.14 -10.41 -23.26
C GLY A 427 -4.53 -11.90 -23.25
N GLN A 428 -3.57 -12.82 -23.39
CA GLN A 428 -3.84 -14.26 -23.42
C GLN A 428 -3.35 -14.97 -22.14
N ALA A 429 -3.96 -16.13 -21.86
CA ALA A 429 -3.55 -17.00 -20.77
C ALA A 429 -2.12 -17.54 -20.98
N TRP A 430 -1.48 -17.92 -19.88
CA TRP A 430 -0.19 -18.60 -19.91
C TRP A 430 -0.31 -20.01 -20.50
N VAL A 431 0.59 -20.35 -21.41
CA VAL A 431 0.66 -21.66 -22.06
C VAL A 431 2.02 -22.29 -21.79
N ASN A 432 2.04 -23.59 -21.48
CA ASN A 432 3.27 -24.35 -21.34
C ASN A 432 4.09 -24.29 -22.64
N ALA A 433 5.40 -24.12 -22.50
CA ALA A 433 6.30 -23.84 -23.60
C ALA A 433 7.44 -24.86 -23.68
N ASP A 434 7.86 -25.16 -24.90
CA ASP A 434 9.10 -25.89 -25.17
C ASP A 434 10.29 -24.98 -24.91
N ALA A 435 11.36 -25.53 -24.33
CA ALA A 435 12.58 -24.79 -24.02
C ALA A 435 13.83 -25.57 -24.44
N VAL A 436 14.78 -24.86 -25.06
CA VAL A 436 16.06 -25.43 -25.54
C VAL A 436 17.22 -24.58 -25.04
N ILE A 437 18.28 -25.25 -24.57
CA ILE A 437 19.52 -24.58 -24.16
C ILE A 437 20.31 -24.18 -25.40
N SER A 438 20.67 -22.90 -25.49
CA SER A 438 21.51 -22.34 -26.55
C SER A 438 22.71 -21.62 -25.91
N GLY A 439 23.83 -22.31 -25.78
CA GLY A 439 24.99 -21.81 -25.02
C GLY A 439 24.66 -21.65 -23.53
N ASN A 440 24.75 -20.42 -23.02
CA ASN A 440 24.37 -20.07 -21.63
C ASN A 440 22.98 -19.40 -21.54
N LYS A 441 22.16 -19.57 -22.57
CA LYS A 441 20.80 -19.02 -22.67
C LYS A 441 19.78 -20.14 -22.82
N VAL A 442 18.52 -19.82 -22.57
CA VAL A 442 17.38 -20.71 -22.85
C VAL A 442 16.47 -20.03 -23.85
N VAL A 443 16.16 -20.69 -24.96
CA VAL A 443 15.19 -20.22 -25.95
C VAL A 443 13.88 -20.95 -25.72
N VAL A 444 12.81 -20.19 -25.51
CA VAL A 444 11.49 -20.68 -25.14
C VAL A 444 10.48 -20.36 -26.24
N SER A 445 9.61 -21.31 -26.57
CA SER A 445 8.57 -21.13 -27.60
C SER A 445 7.38 -22.04 -27.36
N ALA A 446 6.18 -21.61 -27.79
CA ALA A 446 5.01 -22.47 -27.81
C ALA A 446 4.34 -22.34 -29.18
N SER A 447 3.99 -23.47 -29.82
CA SER A 447 3.37 -23.46 -31.16
C SER A 447 2.01 -22.74 -31.20
N GLN A 448 1.39 -22.53 -30.03
CA GLN A 448 0.13 -21.82 -29.87
C GLN A 448 0.32 -20.29 -29.71
N VAL A 449 1.57 -19.83 -29.52
CA VAL A 449 1.90 -18.43 -29.20
C VAL A 449 2.89 -17.89 -30.24
N ASN A 450 2.37 -17.27 -31.30
CA ASN A 450 3.17 -16.75 -32.42
C ASN A 450 3.86 -15.41 -32.13
N ALA A 451 3.39 -14.67 -31.12
CA ALA A 451 3.92 -13.36 -30.70
C ALA A 451 3.95 -13.31 -29.17
N PRO A 452 4.92 -13.98 -28.52
CA PRO A 452 5.02 -13.97 -27.07
C PRO A 452 5.41 -12.58 -26.57
N VAL A 453 4.79 -12.15 -25.46
CA VAL A 453 5.12 -10.88 -24.78
C VAL A 453 5.75 -11.09 -23.41
N ALA A 454 5.68 -12.32 -22.87
CA ALA A 454 6.26 -12.65 -21.59
C ALA A 454 6.57 -14.15 -21.51
N ALA A 455 7.52 -14.49 -20.65
CA ALA A 455 7.86 -15.85 -20.26
C ALA A 455 7.91 -15.97 -18.73
N ARG A 456 7.72 -17.17 -18.20
CA ARG A 456 7.97 -17.48 -16.79
C ARG A 456 8.47 -18.90 -16.64
N TYR A 457 9.15 -19.16 -15.53
CA TYR A 457 9.73 -20.46 -15.20
C TYR A 457 9.45 -20.82 -13.75
N ALA A 458 9.13 -22.11 -13.51
CA ALA A 458 8.86 -22.65 -12.17
C ALA A 458 7.76 -21.85 -11.43
N TRP A 459 6.74 -21.39 -12.16
CA TRP A 459 5.70 -20.52 -11.62
C TRP A 459 4.57 -21.32 -10.96
N ASP A 460 4.87 -21.85 -9.79
CA ASP A 460 3.99 -22.68 -8.94
C ASP A 460 4.55 -22.65 -7.51
N ASP A 461 3.72 -22.89 -6.51
CA ASP A 461 4.14 -22.86 -5.09
C ASP A 461 4.95 -24.12 -4.72
N ASN A 462 4.86 -25.17 -5.55
CA ASN A 462 5.74 -26.33 -5.50
C ASN A 462 6.13 -26.84 -6.90
N PRO A 463 7.08 -26.19 -7.58
CA PRO A 463 7.43 -26.44 -8.97
C PRO A 463 8.35 -27.67 -9.14
N THR A 464 7.96 -28.84 -8.62
CA THR A 464 8.71 -30.11 -8.76
C THR A 464 8.95 -30.53 -10.21
N PHE A 465 8.15 -29.98 -11.15
CA PHE A 465 8.31 -30.18 -12.58
C PHE A 465 9.45 -29.35 -13.20
N ALA A 466 10.00 -28.36 -12.50
CA ALA A 466 11.05 -27.48 -13.01
C ALA A 466 12.42 -28.15 -12.89
N ASN A 467 13.21 -28.16 -13.97
CA ASN A 467 14.43 -28.97 -14.04
C ASN A 467 15.69 -28.25 -14.55
N LEU A 468 15.67 -26.94 -14.77
CA LEU A 468 16.86 -26.19 -15.21
C LEU A 468 17.88 -26.07 -14.07
N THR A 469 19.13 -26.44 -14.34
CA THR A 469 20.27 -26.29 -13.44
C THR A 469 21.49 -25.72 -14.18
N ASN A 470 22.55 -25.39 -13.45
CA ASN A 470 23.87 -25.14 -14.04
C ASN A 470 24.82 -26.36 -13.88
N ALA A 471 26.07 -26.22 -14.33
CA ALA A 471 27.06 -27.29 -14.27
C ALA A 471 27.41 -27.79 -12.86
N SER A 472 27.00 -27.05 -11.82
CA SER A 472 27.19 -27.43 -10.41
C SER A 472 26.00 -28.21 -9.85
N GLY A 473 24.98 -28.46 -10.67
CA GLY A 473 23.72 -29.09 -10.25
C GLY A 473 22.78 -28.16 -9.47
N LEU A 474 23.13 -26.88 -9.31
CA LEU A 474 22.30 -25.92 -8.59
C LEU A 474 21.08 -25.49 -9.43
N PRO A 475 19.87 -25.44 -8.85
CA PRO A 475 18.62 -25.13 -9.55
C PRO A 475 18.56 -23.68 -10.03
N ALA A 476 17.84 -23.47 -11.12
CA ALA A 476 17.47 -22.13 -11.54
C ALA A 476 16.39 -21.56 -10.63
N GLY A 477 16.56 -20.31 -10.20
CA GLY A 477 15.53 -19.57 -9.48
C GLY A 477 14.30 -19.35 -10.35
N LEU A 478 13.12 -19.39 -9.74
CA LEU A 478 11.88 -19.04 -10.43
C LEU A 478 11.88 -17.58 -10.85
N PHE A 479 11.15 -17.28 -11.92
CA PHE A 479 10.97 -15.90 -12.36
C PHE A 479 9.73 -15.79 -13.24
N ALA A 480 9.16 -14.59 -13.27
CA ALA A 480 8.43 -14.09 -14.43
C ALA A 480 9.26 -12.97 -15.07
N THR A 481 9.33 -12.94 -16.40
CA THR A 481 9.77 -11.73 -17.08
C THR A 481 8.82 -10.59 -16.69
N SER A 482 9.27 -9.33 -16.74
CA SER A 482 8.35 -8.19 -16.62
C SER A 482 7.16 -8.42 -17.56
N GLN A 483 5.99 -7.85 -17.24
CA GLN A 483 4.86 -7.91 -18.17
C GLN A 483 5.07 -6.99 -19.40
N GLY A 484 6.32 -6.62 -19.72
CA GLY A 484 6.65 -5.46 -20.51
C GLY A 484 6.43 -4.18 -19.72
N LEU A 485 6.18 -3.09 -20.44
CA LEU A 485 5.78 -1.82 -19.86
C LEU A 485 4.40 -1.95 -19.20
N GLU A 486 4.31 -1.64 -17.92
CA GLU A 486 3.04 -1.54 -17.20
C GLU A 486 2.66 -0.08 -17.01
N MET A 487 1.42 0.27 -17.30
CA MET A 487 0.90 1.63 -17.18
C MET A 487 -0.55 1.60 -16.71
N PRO A 488 -1.00 2.57 -15.90
CA PRO A 488 -2.41 2.76 -15.59
C PRO A 488 -3.28 2.82 -16.85
N ALA A 489 -4.49 2.24 -16.82
CA ALA A 489 -5.34 2.11 -18.02
C ALA A 489 -5.79 3.45 -18.64
N MET A 490 -5.69 4.58 -17.91
CA MET A 490 -5.95 5.89 -18.52
C MET A 490 -4.91 6.28 -19.57
N PHE A 491 -3.75 5.60 -19.63
CA PHE A 491 -2.79 5.69 -20.72
C PHE A 491 -3.11 4.66 -21.81
N SER A 492 -4.20 4.92 -22.54
CA SER A 492 -4.70 4.04 -23.60
C SER A 492 -5.24 4.84 -24.78
N ASP A 493 -5.55 4.13 -25.87
CA ASP A 493 -5.94 4.74 -27.15
C ASP A 493 -7.15 5.67 -26.97
N GLY A 494 -7.04 6.88 -27.53
CA GLY A 494 -8.07 7.89 -27.36
C GLY A 494 -7.96 8.73 -26.09
N MET A 495 -6.89 8.63 -25.32
CA MET A 495 -6.69 9.53 -24.18
C MET A 495 -6.59 11.01 -24.57
N ILE A 496 -6.78 11.90 -23.59
CA ILE A 496 -6.57 13.34 -23.72
C ILE A 496 -5.52 13.79 -22.70
N LEU A 497 -4.46 14.44 -23.17
CA LEU A 497 -3.46 15.10 -22.33
C LEU A 497 -3.86 16.54 -22.00
N GLN A 498 -3.61 16.97 -20.77
CA GLN A 498 -3.84 18.34 -20.34
C GLN A 498 -2.88 19.30 -21.05
N ARG A 499 -3.43 20.38 -21.62
CA ARG A 499 -2.66 21.47 -22.24
C ARG A 499 -2.06 22.43 -21.21
N GLU A 500 -1.03 23.16 -21.63
CA GLU A 500 -0.37 24.29 -20.92
C GLU A 500 0.29 23.98 -19.58
N LYS A 501 -0.18 22.97 -18.86
CA LYS A 501 0.46 22.40 -17.67
C LYS A 501 1.31 21.19 -18.06
N GLY A 502 2.23 20.77 -17.19
CA GLY A 502 2.99 19.54 -17.37
C GLY A 502 2.06 18.33 -17.31
N ALA A 503 2.03 17.52 -18.38
CA ALA A 503 1.29 16.25 -18.39
C ALA A 503 2.23 15.11 -17.99
N LYS A 504 2.04 14.56 -16.78
CA LYS A 504 2.84 13.43 -16.30
C LYS A 504 2.42 12.13 -17.00
N ILE A 505 3.41 11.39 -17.49
CA ILE A 505 3.28 10.00 -17.97
C ILE A 505 4.18 9.15 -17.09
N TRP A 506 3.66 8.03 -16.57
CA TRP A 506 4.41 7.14 -15.69
C TRP A 506 4.04 5.67 -15.90
N GLY A 507 4.88 4.79 -15.37
CA GLY A 507 4.66 3.36 -15.40
C GLY A 507 5.76 2.57 -14.70
N TRP A 508 5.78 1.27 -14.99
CA TRP A 508 6.78 0.34 -14.48
C TRP A 508 7.39 -0.46 -15.63
N VAL A 509 8.71 -0.68 -15.59
CA VAL A 509 9.48 -1.58 -16.46
C VAL A 509 10.54 -2.32 -15.63
N CYS A 510 11.45 -3.04 -16.28
CA CYS A 510 12.68 -3.48 -15.64
C CYS A 510 13.45 -2.32 -14.96
N GLY A 511 14.01 -2.57 -13.77
CA GLY A 511 14.80 -1.57 -13.04
C GLY A 511 16.06 -1.15 -13.81
N GLY A 512 16.36 0.15 -13.79
CA GLY A 512 17.48 0.74 -14.54
C GLY A 512 17.26 0.81 -16.06
N CYS A 513 16.10 0.42 -16.56
CA CYS A 513 15.83 0.43 -18.00
C CYS A 513 15.62 1.85 -18.52
N SER A 514 16.14 2.08 -19.73
CA SER A 514 15.94 3.36 -20.42
C SER A 514 14.50 3.46 -20.91
N VAL A 515 13.89 4.63 -20.73
CA VAL A 515 12.54 4.93 -21.22
C VAL A 515 12.59 6.22 -22.03
N SER A 516 12.17 6.15 -23.29
CA SER A 516 11.99 7.28 -24.19
C SER A 516 10.51 7.43 -24.53
N VAL A 517 9.93 8.59 -24.21
CA VAL A 517 8.55 8.96 -24.59
C VAL A 517 8.61 9.97 -25.73
N GLN A 518 7.93 9.69 -26.84
CA GLN A 518 7.83 10.59 -27.99
C GLN A 518 6.39 11.03 -28.21
N PHE A 519 6.19 12.33 -28.37
CA PHE A 519 4.89 12.93 -28.65
C PHE A 519 5.04 14.30 -29.30
N ASP A 520 4.21 14.59 -30.30
CA ASP A 520 4.21 15.88 -31.03
C ASP A 520 5.60 16.32 -31.56
N GLY A 521 6.36 15.36 -32.09
CA GLY A 521 7.71 15.60 -32.63
C GLY A 521 8.77 15.92 -31.57
N ARG A 522 8.44 15.79 -30.28
CA ARG A 522 9.35 15.95 -29.14
C ARG A 522 9.62 14.59 -28.50
N GLN A 523 10.76 14.48 -27.83
CA GLN A 523 11.20 13.28 -27.13
C GLN A 523 11.63 13.66 -25.71
N TRP A 524 11.25 12.82 -24.76
CA TRP A 524 11.64 12.88 -23.35
C TRP A 524 12.28 11.54 -22.98
N GLU A 525 13.32 11.59 -22.17
CA GLU A 525 14.05 10.40 -21.74
C GLU A 525 14.14 10.38 -20.23
N THR A 526 14.05 9.18 -19.67
CA THR A 526 14.28 8.90 -18.25
C THR A 526 14.85 7.50 -18.10
N THR A 527 15.26 7.15 -16.89
CA THR A 527 15.67 5.81 -16.53
C THR A 527 14.78 5.37 -15.39
N ALA A 528 14.22 4.16 -15.50
CA ALA A 528 13.46 3.57 -14.41
C ALA A 528 14.35 3.43 -13.17
N ASP A 529 13.81 3.73 -11.99
CA ASP A 529 14.51 3.49 -10.73
C ASP A 529 14.75 1.98 -10.53
N ASP A 530 15.45 1.62 -9.45
CA ASP A 530 15.73 0.21 -9.17
C ASP A 530 14.44 -0.61 -9.03
N LEU A 531 13.35 0.02 -8.56
CA LEU A 531 12.00 -0.54 -8.45
C LEU A 531 11.27 -0.69 -9.80
N GLY A 532 11.85 -0.18 -10.89
CA GLY A 532 11.26 -0.20 -12.22
C GLY A 532 10.31 0.98 -12.47
N ARG A 533 10.11 1.88 -11.50
CA ARG A 533 9.23 3.05 -11.65
C ARG A 533 9.90 4.08 -12.54
N TRP A 534 9.14 4.65 -13.45
CA TRP A 534 9.61 5.74 -14.29
C TRP A 534 8.51 6.77 -14.48
N GLU A 535 8.92 8.02 -14.67
CA GLU A 535 8.01 9.11 -15.05
C GLU A 535 8.70 10.12 -15.95
N VAL A 536 7.91 10.79 -16.79
CA VAL A 536 8.30 11.97 -17.55
C VAL A 536 7.18 13.01 -17.49
N VAL A 537 7.53 14.29 -17.60
CA VAL A 537 6.57 15.38 -17.66
C VAL A 537 6.62 16.04 -19.04
N LEU A 538 5.50 15.98 -19.76
CA LEU A 538 5.33 16.57 -21.08
C LEU A 538 4.87 18.02 -20.92
N ASP A 539 5.83 18.94 -20.79
CA ASP A 539 5.55 20.36 -20.54
C ASP A 539 5.10 21.14 -21.78
N ASN A 540 4.23 22.12 -21.54
CA ASN A 540 3.82 23.15 -22.49
C ASN A 540 3.18 22.60 -23.78
N LEU A 541 2.32 21.59 -23.66
CA LEU A 541 1.56 21.07 -24.80
C LEU A 541 0.48 22.08 -25.22
N ALA A 542 0.46 22.43 -26.50
CA ALA A 542 -0.59 23.27 -27.08
C ALA A 542 -1.83 22.41 -27.42
N ALA A 543 -3.02 22.99 -27.27
CA ALA A 543 -4.26 22.29 -27.63
C ALA A 543 -4.24 21.81 -29.09
N SER A 544 -4.65 20.58 -29.33
CA SER A 544 -4.70 19.97 -30.66
C SER A 544 -5.89 19.03 -30.77
N SER A 545 -6.77 19.30 -31.73
CA SER A 545 -7.87 18.42 -32.13
C SER A 545 -7.43 17.32 -33.11
N VAL A 546 -6.15 17.28 -33.47
CA VAL A 546 -5.58 16.23 -34.32
C VAL A 546 -4.99 15.17 -33.41
N GLY A 547 -5.54 13.95 -33.48
CA GLY A 547 -5.02 12.78 -32.79
C GLY A 547 -3.62 12.44 -33.27
N ARG A 548 -2.74 12.08 -32.32
CA ARG A 548 -1.34 11.73 -32.57
C ARG A 548 -0.96 10.50 -31.76
N ASP A 549 0.11 9.86 -32.18
CA ASP A 549 0.66 8.72 -31.45
C ASP A 549 1.58 9.23 -30.34
N LEU A 550 1.36 8.71 -29.13
CA LEU A 550 2.29 8.78 -28.00
C LEU A 550 3.06 7.45 -27.98
N VAL A 551 4.35 7.52 -28.28
CA VAL A 551 5.20 6.33 -28.41
C VAL A 551 6.12 6.23 -27.21
N ILE A 552 5.97 5.18 -26.41
CA ILE A 552 6.90 4.85 -25.32
C ILE A 552 7.80 3.72 -25.80
N THR A 553 9.10 3.98 -25.82
CA THR A 553 10.14 2.99 -26.14
C THR A 553 10.92 2.69 -24.89
N THR A 554 11.04 1.41 -24.55
CA THR A 554 11.85 0.91 -23.44
C THR A 554 12.87 -0.08 -23.97
N ASP A 555 13.78 -0.54 -23.11
CA ASP A 555 14.72 -1.59 -23.47
C ASP A 555 14.01 -2.92 -23.82
N GLU A 556 12.76 -3.10 -23.38
CA GLU A 556 11.99 -4.34 -23.54
C GLU A 556 10.98 -4.27 -24.69
N GLU A 557 10.31 -3.14 -24.89
CA GLU A 557 9.28 -3.00 -25.92
C GLU A 557 9.05 -1.56 -26.42
N VAL A 558 8.29 -1.44 -27.50
CA VAL A 558 7.74 -0.16 -27.98
C VAL A 558 6.22 -0.21 -27.89
N ARG A 559 5.63 0.64 -27.05
CA ARG A 559 4.19 0.82 -26.94
C ARG A 559 3.77 2.10 -27.65
N THR A 560 2.77 1.98 -28.52
CA THR A 560 2.13 3.13 -29.16
C THR A 560 0.73 3.27 -28.61
N ILE A 561 0.44 4.43 -28.02
CA ILE A 561 -0.91 4.86 -27.65
C ILE A 561 -1.39 5.80 -28.76
N SER A 562 -2.45 5.39 -29.44
CA SER A 562 -2.95 6.02 -30.67
C SER A 562 -4.04 7.04 -30.36
N ASP A 563 -4.26 7.97 -31.29
CA ASP A 563 -5.37 8.95 -31.21
C ASP A 563 -5.32 9.81 -29.91
N VAL A 564 -4.14 10.19 -29.46
CA VAL A 564 -3.96 11.06 -28.29
C VAL A 564 -4.23 12.51 -28.68
N LEU A 565 -5.16 13.15 -27.97
CA LEU A 565 -5.46 14.58 -28.11
C LEU A 565 -4.77 15.40 -27.03
N VAL A 566 -4.67 16.71 -27.26
CA VAL A 566 -4.24 17.68 -26.24
C VAL A 566 -5.36 18.70 -26.04
N GLY A 567 -5.85 18.84 -24.81
CA GLY A 567 -7.03 19.64 -24.50
C GLY A 567 -7.13 20.01 -23.03
N GLU A 568 -8.34 20.24 -22.55
CA GLU A 568 -8.62 20.37 -21.11
C GLU A 568 -9.00 19.01 -20.54
N VAL A 569 -8.47 18.66 -19.38
CA VAL A 569 -8.82 17.44 -18.66
C VAL A 569 -9.28 17.82 -17.25
N TRP A 570 -10.40 17.28 -16.82
CA TRP A 570 -10.94 17.45 -15.47
C TRP A 570 -11.10 16.09 -14.80
N LEU A 571 -10.96 16.04 -13.47
CA LEU A 571 -11.28 14.85 -12.69
C LEU A 571 -12.73 14.95 -12.19
N GLY A 572 -13.54 13.93 -12.43
CA GLY A 572 -14.91 13.82 -11.94
C GLY A 572 -15.01 12.78 -10.83
N GLY A 573 -15.09 13.22 -9.58
CA GLY A 573 -15.29 12.34 -8.42
C GLY A 573 -16.73 12.34 -7.91
N GLY A 574 -17.15 11.31 -7.19
CA GLY A 574 -18.48 11.32 -6.59
C GLY A 574 -19.10 9.96 -6.32
N GLN A 575 -20.43 9.89 -6.40
CA GLN A 575 -21.21 8.64 -6.37
C GLN A 575 -21.97 8.44 -7.68
N SER A 576 -23.08 7.71 -7.59
CA SER A 576 -24.03 7.36 -8.65
C SER A 576 -24.40 8.52 -9.54
N ASN A 577 -24.61 9.73 -9.00
CA ASN A 577 -24.97 10.89 -9.81
C ASN A 577 -23.84 11.46 -10.68
N MET A 578 -22.57 11.08 -10.41
CA MET A 578 -21.41 11.34 -11.27
C MET A 578 -21.24 10.23 -12.33
N GLU A 579 -21.37 8.96 -11.95
CA GLU A 579 -21.12 7.80 -12.85
C GLU A 579 -22.32 7.39 -13.72
N PHE A 580 -23.55 7.82 -13.38
CA PHE A 580 -24.78 7.34 -14.01
C PHE A 580 -24.70 7.49 -15.53
N ARG A 581 -25.02 6.41 -16.24
CA ARG A 581 -24.84 6.29 -17.69
C ARG A 581 -26.12 6.63 -18.43
N PHE A 582 -26.03 7.02 -19.70
CA PHE A 582 -27.23 7.22 -20.54
C PHE A 582 -28.13 5.99 -20.58
N SER A 583 -27.56 4.78 -20.59
CA SER A 583 -28.31 3.52 -20.55
C SER A 583 -29.10 3.31 -19.26
N TYR A 584 -28.67 3.90 -18.14
CA TYR A 584 -29.36 3.80 -16.85
C TYR A 584 -30.49 4.82 -16.69
N LEU A 585 -30.46 5.90 -17.48
CA LEU A 585 -31.47 6.97 -17.45
C LEU A 585 -32.02 7.29 -18.86
N PRO A 586 -32.74 6.36 -19.51
CA PRO A 586 -33.15 6.45 -20.92
C PRO A 586 -34.40 7.33 -21.14
N THR A 587 -34.37 8.57 -20.65
CA THR A 587 -35.44 9.55 -20.92
C THR A 587 -35.50 9.87 -22.42
N PRO A 588 -36.64 10.35 -22.97
CA PRO A 588 -36.72 10.76 -24.37
C PRO A 588 -35.63 11.77 -24.77
N ALA A 589 -35.28 12.70 -23.88
CA ALA A 589 -34.21 13.68 -24.12
C ALA A 589 -32.83 13.02 -24.15
N ASN A 590 -32.52 12.15 -23.18
CA ASN A 590 -31.24 11.44 -23.12
C ASN A 590 -31.06 10.49 -24.31
N ASN A 591 -32.12 9.80 -24.74
CA ASN A 591 -32.08 8.94 -25.92
C ASN A 591 -31.85 9.75 -27.21
N ALA A 592 -32.47 10.93 -27.33
CA ALA A 592 -32.26 11.81 -28.49
C ALA A 592 -30.84 12.39 -28.51
N GLU A 593 -30.31 12.77 -27.35
CA GLU A 593 -28.93 13.23 -27.18
C GLU A 593 -27.93 12.12 -27.55
N ALA A 594 -28.08 10.92 -26.98
CA ALA A 594 -27.24 9.76 -27.28
C ALA A 594 -27.25 9.39 -28.77
N ALA A 595 -28.43 9.44 -29.41
CA ALA A 595 -28.56 9.12 -30.83
C ALA A 595 -27.94 10.17 -31.77
N SER A 596 -27.80 11.42 -31.33
CA SER A 596 -27.30 12.52 -32.15
C SER A 596 -25.86 12.95 -31.83
N ALA A 597 -25.27 12.43 -30.74
CA ALA A 597 -23.90 12.71 -30.34
C ALA A 597 -22.88 12.31 -31.44
N ASN A 598 -22.02 13.26 -31.80
CA ASN A 598 -20.98 13.09 -32.82
C ASN A 598 -19.85 14.12 -32.63
N ASP A 599 -19.31 14.21 -31.41
CA ASP A 599 -18.18 15.08 -31.06
C ASP A 599 -17.05 14.24 -30.42
N PRO A 600 -16.24 13.50 -31.20
CA PRO A 600 -15.20 12.63 -30.66
C PRO A 600 -14.04 13.38 -29.97
N LEU A 601 -14.07 14.72 -29.95
CA LEU A 601 -13.14 15.56 -29.19
C LEU A 601 -13.59 15.74 -27.73
N LEU A 602 -14.79 15.29 -27.38
CA LEU A 602 -15.26 15.09 -26.01
C LEU A 602 -15.05 13.62 -25.64
N ARG A 603 -14.26 13.37 -24.61
CA ARG A 603 -13.98 12.01 -24.14
C ARG A 603 -14.10 11.88 -22.63
N VAL A 604 -14.50 10.70 -22.16
CA VAL A 604 -14.55 10.40 -20.72
C VAL A 604 -13.83 9.09 -20.48
N PHE A 605 -12.83 9.09 -19.61
CA PHE A 605 -12.27 7.86 -19.08
C PHE A 605 -13.15 7.38 -17.94
N VAL A 606 -13.64 6.15 -18.00
CA VAL A 606 -14.49 5.55 -16.95
C VAL A 606 -13.64 4.56 -16.18
N ALA A 607 -13.29 4.89 -14.93
CA ALA A 607 -12.54 3.99 -14.07
C ALA A 607 -13.43 2.83 -13.59
N ASN A 608 -12.87 1.62 -13.51
CA ASN A 608 -13.57 0.51 -12.90
C ASN A 608 -13.61 0.68 -11.38
N GLU A 609 -14.77 0.40 -10.80
CA GLU A 609 -14.99 0.36 -9.36
C GLU A 609 -14.13 -0.74 -8.71
N GLN A 610 -13.28 -0.37 -7.76
CA GLN A 610 -12.50 -1.32 -6.98
C GLN A 610 -12.16 -0.73 -5.61
N ALA A 611 -12.39 -1.51 -4.56
CA ALA A 611 -12.00 -1.18 -3.19
C ALA A 611 -10.84 -2.07 -2.80
N ARG A 612 -9.83 -1.50 -2.14
CA ARG A 612 -8.67 -2.24 -1.69
C ARG A 612 -8.19 -1.76 -0.34
N LYS A 613 -7.75 -2.70 0.49
CA LYS A 613 -7.07 -2.41 1.75
C LYS A 613 -5.88 -1.48 1.53
N ASP A 614 -5.07 -1.75 0.51
CA ASP A 614 -3.81 -1.05 0.24
C ASP A 614 -3.85 -0.28 -1.10
N PRO A 615 -3.13 0.85 -1.23
CA PRO A 615 -3.07 1.63 -2.46
C PRO A 615 -2.66 0.79 -3.68
N GLN A 616 -3.44 0.88 -4.75
CA GLN A 616 -3.17 0.19 -6.00
C GLN A 616 -2.29 1.04 -6.90
N ARG A 617 -1.38 0.38 -7.64
CA ARG A 617 -0.53 1.05 -8.63
C ARG A 617 -1.19 1.24 -10.00
N LEU A 618 -2.16 0.41 -10.35
CA LEU A 618 -2.82 0.40 -11.66
C LEU A 618 -4.33 0.58 -11.51
N VAL A 619 -4.88 1.55 -12.24
CA VAL A 619 -6.32 1.68 -12.46
C VAL A 619 -6.71 0.85 -13.68
N GLN A 620 -7.94 0.33 -13.70
CA GLN A 620 -8.58 -0.28 -14.86
C GLN A 620 -9.69 0.65 -15.39
N GLY A 621 -10.00 0.59 -16.68
CA GLY A 621 -11.05 1.42 -17.27
C GLY A 621 -10.82 1.70 -18.75
N ASP A 622 -11.73 2.45 -19.37
CA ASP A 622 -11.75 2.71 -20.81
C ASP A 622 -12.08 4.17 -21.15
N TRP A 623 -11.51 4.67 -22.24
CA TRP A 623 -11.87 5.97 -22.82
C TRP A 623 -13.06 5.85 -23.78
N LEU A 624 -14.17 6.51 -23.41
CA LEU A 624 -15.36 6.66 -24.24
C LEU A 624 -15.32 7.97 -25.02
N ARG A 625 -15.80 7.98 -26.27
CA ARG A 625 -15.92 9.19 -27.11
C ARG A 625 -17.39 9.62 -27.18
N ALA A 626 -17.69 10.91 -27.29
CA ALA A 626 -19.08 11.35 -27.49
C ALA A 626 -19.59 11.07 -28.91
N GLN A 627 -19.84 9.80 -29.20
CA GLN A 627 -20.36 9.28 -30.46
C GLN A 627 -21.36 8.17 -30.17
N SER A 628 -22.34 7.99 -31.05
CA SER A 628 -23.50 7.12 -30.81
C SER A 628 -23.19 5.69 -30.31
N GLY A 629 -22.04 5.12 -30.67
CA GLY A 629 -21.61 3.80 -30.21
C GLY A 629 -21.23 3.72 -28.73
N ASP A 630 -20.63 4.78 -28.18
CA ASP A 630 -20.12 4.81 -26.79
C ASP A 630 -21.11 5.49 -25.84
N MET A 631 -22.07 6.27 -26.38
CA MET A 631 -23.04 7.00 -25.59
C MET A 631 -23.81 6.16 -24.56
N PRO A 632 -24.22 4.89 -24.81
CA PRO A 632 -24.91 4.09 -23.80
C PRO A 632 -24.12 3.96 -22.49
N ASP A 633 -22.80 3.88 -22.56
CA ASP A 633 -21.92 3.74 -21.39
C ASP A 633 -21.36 5.07 -20.88
N MET A 634 -21.56 6.16 -21.63
CA MET A 634 -21.08 7.49 -21.28
C MET A 634 -21.74 8.02 -19.98
N PRO A 635 -20.96 8.45 -18.97
CA PRO A 635 -21.49 9.11 -17.78
C PRO A 635 -22.14 10.46 -18.11
N LEU A 636 -23.39 10.67 -17.68
CA LEU A 636 -24.21 11.84 -18.03
C LEU A 636 -23.64 13.15 -17.50
N THR A 637 -23.23 13.20 -16.22
CA THR A 637 -22.75 14.44 -15.58
C THR A 637 -21.41 14.89 -16.17
N PRO A 638 -20.37 14.04 -16.25
CA PRO A 638 -19.14 14.33 -16.98
C PRO A 638 -19.38 14.78 -18.43
N TYR A 639 -20.28 14.09 -19.15
CA TYR A 639 -20.62 14.43 -20.53
C TYR A 639 -21.19 15.84 -20.66
N HIS A 640 -22.23 16.18 -19.90
CA HIS A 640 -22.87 17.49 -20.01
C HIS A 640 -21.95 18.63 -19.58
N TYR A 641 -21.12 18.41 -18.55
CA TYR A 641 -20.08 19.36 -18.16
C TYR A 641 -19.06 19.58 -19.30
N ALA A 642 -18.50 18.50 -19.84
CA ALA A 642 -17.51 18.56 -20.90
C ALA A 642 -18.09 19.15 -22.20
N LYS A 643 -19.36 18.88 -22.51
CA LYS A 643 -20.08 19.43 -23.68
C LYS A 643 -20.17 20.95 -23.62
N VAL A 644 -20.42 21.53 -22.45
CA VAL A 644 -20.43 22.99 -22.30
C VAL A 644 -19.03 23.56 -22.49
N LEU A 645 -18.00 22.97 -21.87
CA LEU A 645 -16.61 23.42 -22.08
C LEU A 645 -16.17 23.29 -23.55
N ARG A 646 -16.49 22.17 -24.23
CA ARG A 646 -16.22 21.95 -25.66
C ARG A 646 -16.77 23.08 -26.51
N ALA A 647 -18.06 23.40 -26.31
CA ALA A 647 -18.74 24.44 -27.06
C ALA A 647 -18.15 25.85 -26.82
N GLN A 648 -17.65 26.11 -25.61
CA GLN A 648 -17.16 27.43 -25.21
C GLN A 648 -15.67 27.64 -25.49
N LEU A 649 -14.85 26.59 -25.42
CA LEU A 649 -13.39 26.68 -25.57
C LEU A 649 -12.91 26.28 -26.96
N GLY A 650 -13.68 25.47 -27.70
CA GLY A 650 -13.32 25.02 -29.05
C GLY A 650 -12.13 24.04 -29.12
N VAL A 651 -11.64 23.57 -27.98
CA VAL A 651 -10.54 22.58 -27.86
C VAL A 651 -11.08 21.22 -27.41
N PRO A 652 -10.33 20.11 -27.52
CA PRO A 652 -10.73 18.84 -26.91
C PRO A 652 -10.95 18.96 -25.41
N VAL A 653 -11.91 18.20 -24.87
CA VAL A 653 -12.18 18.18 -23.43
C VAL A 653 -12.35 16.73 -22.98
N GLY A 654 -11.57 16.36 -21.98
CA GLY A 654 -11.60 15.07 -21.29
C GLY A 654 -12.15 15.21 -19.88
N VAL A 655 -12.86 14.20 -19.40
CA VAL A 655 -13.09 14.00 -17.97
C VAL A 655 -12.60 12.62 -17.58
N ILE A 656 -11.79 12.52 -16.52
CA ILE A 656 -11.49 11.24 -15.86
C ILE A 656 -12.59 11.05 -14.83
N GLU A 657 -13.50 10.12 -15.07
CA GLU A 657 -14.57 9.78 -14.15
C GLU A 657 -14.06 8.72 -13.16
N ASN A 658 -14.26 9.01 -11.87
CA ASN A 658 -13.79 8.22 -10.74
C ASN A 658 -14.80 8.33 -9.58
N ALA A 659 -15.97 7.76 -9.78
CA ALA A 659 -17.06 7.69 -8.81
C ALA A 659 -17.56 6.25 -8.62
N TRP A 660 -18.30 6.05 -7.53
CA TRP A 660 -18.87 4.76 -7.14
C TRP A 660 -20.20 4.97 -6.42
N GLY A 661 -21.28 4.50 -7.04
CA GLY A 661 -22.64 4.49 -6.53
C GLY A 661 -22.79 3.94 -5.12
N GLY A 662 -23.51 4.71 -4.28
CA GLY A 662 -23.87 4.30 -2.93
C GLY A 662 -22.73 4.38 -1.90
N GLN A 663 -21.53 4.79 -2.31
CA GLN A 663 -20.38 4.83 -1.41
C GLN A 663 -20.28 6.16 -0.66
N PRO A 664 -20.11 6.12 0.68
CA PRO A 664 -19.98 7.31 1.49
C PRO A 664 -18.59 7.95 1.35
N ILE A 665 -18.47 9.23 1.68
CA ILE A 665 -17.32 10.07 1.29
C ILE A 665 -16.00 9.58 1.90
N GLN A 666 -16.05 8.97 3.07
CA GLN A 666 -14.87 8.46 3.78
C GLN A 666 -14.09 7.40 3.01
N GLY A 667 -14.74 6.67 2.10
CA GLY A 667 -14.04 5.71 1.24
C GLY A 667 -13.01 6.38 0.33
N TYR A 668 -13.21 7.67 -0.03
CA TYR A 668 -12.39 8.45 -0.97
C TYR A 668 -11.30 9.30 -0.30
N ILE A 669 -11.16 9.19 1.02
CA ILE A 669 -10.18 9.95 1.80
C ILE A 669 -9.13 8.96 2.27
N GLU A 670 -7.86 9.24 1.99
CA GLU A 670 -6.74 8.46 2.50
C GLU A 670 -6.80 8.31 4.03
N GLU A 671 -6.41 7.14 4.53
CA GLU A 671 -6.48 6.80 5.95
C GLU A 671 -5.68 7.77 6.82
N GLU A 672 -4.47 8.13 6.38
CA GLU A 672 -3.62 9.11 7.06
C GLU A 672 -4.31 10.47 7.21
N LYS A 673 -5.13 10.86 6.23
CA LYS A 673 -5.91 12.10 6.33
C LYS A 673 -7.07 11.96 7.31
N LEU A 674 -7.80 10.84 7.27
CA LEU A 674 -8.90 10.56 8.19
C LEU A 674 -8.44 10.62 9.67
N LEU A 675 -7.20 10.28 9.98
CA LEU A 675 -6.65 10.36 11.34
C LEU A 675 -6.46 11.77 11.88
N THR A 676 -6.50 12.78 11.02
CA THR A 676 -6.19 14.15 11.43
C THR A 676 -7.32 14.82 12.20
N PHE A 677 -8.48 14.17 12.33
CA PHE A 677 -9.66 14.70 13.02
C PHE A 677 -10.50 13.59 13.70
N PRO A 678 -11.26 13.91 14.76
CA PRO A 678 -11.96 12.91 15.58
C PRO A 678 -12.95 12.02 14.80
N GLU A 679 -13.67 12.59 13.85
CA GLU A 679 -14.68 11.89 13.06
C GLU A 679 -14.03 10.80 12.17
N GLY A 680 -12.92 11.14 11.51
CA GLY A 680 -12.18 10.17 10.70
C GLY A 680 -11.54 9.07 11.54
N VAL A 681 -11.12 9.34 12.78
CA VAL A 681 -10.71 8.29 13.74
C VAL A 681 -11.86 7.32 14.03
N SER A 682 -13.09 7.83 14.22
CA SER A 682 -14.27 6.97 14.44
C SER A 682 -14.52 6.04 13.26
N ILE A 683 -14.46 6.56 12.03
CA ILE A 683 -14.60 5.77 10.80
C ILE A 683 -13.53 4.67 10.71
N LEU A 684 -12.29 4.98 11.07
CA LEU A 684 -11.21 4.00 11.00
C LEU A 684 -11.33 2.93 12.11
N ASN A 685 -11.96 3.24 13.25
CA ASN A 685 -12.31 2.25 14.24
C ASN A 685 -13.36 1.25 13.70
N GLU A 686 -14.36 1.73 12.95
CA GLU A 686 -15.35 0.85 12.29
C GLU A 686 -14.67 -0.08 11.28
N LYS A 687 -13.75 0.45 10.46
CA LYS A 687 -12.92 -0.35 9.57
C LYS A 687 -12.12 -1.40 10.35
N THR A 688 -11.47 -1.02 11.44
CA THR A 688 -10.68 -1.93 12.27
C THR A 688 -11.54 -3.07 12.82
N ALA A 689 -12.75 -2.75 13.30
CA ALA A 689 -13.70 -3.75 13.78
C ALA A 689 -14.15 -4.71 12.66
N ALA A 690 -14.34 -4.21 11.44
CA ALA A 690 -14.67 -5.06 10.29
C ALA A 690 -13.57 -6.07 9.96
N TYR A 691 -12.29 -5.65 10.00
CA TYR A 691 -11.16 -6.58 9.83
C TYR A 691 -11.05 -7.59 10.98
N ALA A 692 -11.23 -7.16 12.23
CA ALA A 692 -11.21 -8.08 13.37
C ALA A 692 -12.31 -9.16 13.25
N ALA A 693 -13.52 -8.76 12.85
CA ALA A 693 -14.64 -9.68 12.61
C ALA A 693 -14.35 -10.65 11.46
N TRP A 694 -13.69 -10.18 10.40
CA TRP A 694 -13.28 -11.02 9.28
C TRP A 694 -12.20 -12.03 9.67
N ASP A 695 -11.15 -11.59 10.37
CA ASP A 695 -10.07 -12.46 10.82
C ASP A 695 -10.62 -13.58 11.73
N GLN A 696 -11.56 -13.24 12.61
CA GLN A 696 -12.25 -14.23 13.43
C GLN A 696 -13.09 -15.20 12.58
N ALA A 697 -13.88 -14.70 11.63
CA ALA A 697 -14.70 -15.55 10.76
C ALA A 697 -13.85 -16.48 9.87
N LEU A 698 -12.67 -16.03 9.44
CA LEU A 698 -11.72 -16.83 8.69
C LEU A 698 -11.10 -17.92 9.56
N ALA A 699 -10.68 -17.58 10.78
CA ALA A 699 -10.15 -18.56 11.73
C ALA A 699 -11.19 -19.64 12.09
N ASP A 700 -12.45 -19.24 12.28
CA ASP A 700 -13.56 -20.17 12.52
C ASP A 700 -13.78 -21.11 11.32
N TYR A 701 -13.79 -20.56 10.11
CA TYR A 701 -13.88 -21.34 8.88
C TYR A 701 -12.72 -22.34 8.72
N GLU A 702 -11.48 -21.91 8.95
CA GLU A 702 -10.30 -22.77 8.87
C GLU A 702 -10.35 -23.91 9.87
N ALA A 703 -10.80 -23.63 11.11
CA ALA A 703 -11.00 -24.65 12.13
C ALA A 703 -12.10 -25.66 11.76
N GLU A 704 -13.24 -25.17 11.24
CA GLU A 704 -14.32 -26.02 10.74
C GLU A 704 -13.86 -26.89 9.56
N LEU A 705 -13.11 -26.30 8.62
CA LEU A 705 -12.60 -26.99 7.45
C LEU A 705 -11.59 -28.06 7.84
N ALA A 706 -10.68 -27.76 8.77
CA ALA A 706 -9.74 -28.74 9.31
C ALA A 706 -10.47 -29.91 10.00
N ALA A 707 -11.51 -29.62 10.80
CA ALA A 707 -12.33 -30.65 11.44
C ALA A 707 -13.09 -31.51 10.41
N TRP A 708 -13.64 -30.90 9.37
CA TRP A 708 -14.29 -31.61 8.27
C TRP A 708 -13.29 -32.46 7.48
N ASN A 709 -12.09 -31.95 7.17
CA ASN A 709 -11.04 -32.71 6.48
C ASN A 709 -10.59 -33.94 7.27
N ALA A 710 -10.54 -33.84 8.60
CA ALA A 710 -10.20 -34.97 9.48
C ALA A 710 -11.29 -36.06 9.52
N ASN A 711 -12.57 -35.69 9.30
CA ASN A 711 -13.70 -36.62 9.26
C ASN A 711 -14.84 -36.09 8.36
N PRO A 712 -14.76 -36.29 7.03
CA PRO A 712 -15.66 -35.63 6.10
C PRO A 712 -17.06 -36.23 6.14
N GLN A 713 -17.98 -35.53 6.82
CA GLN A 713 -19.40 -35.84 6.85
C GLN A 713 -20.23 -34.60 6.51
N GLY A 714 -21.13 -34.74 5.54
CA GLY A 714 -21.95 -33.62 5.06
C GLY A 714 -21.19 -32.67 4.11
N PRO A 715 -21.81 -31.54 3.72
CA PRO A 715 -21.16 -30.54 2.89
C PRO A 715 -19.97 -29.92 3.64
N ALA A 716 -18.94 -29.53 2.91
CA ALA A 716 -17.83 -28.76 3.46
C ALA A 716 -18.34 -27.41 3.98
N PRO A 717 -17.68 -26.83 5.00
CA PRO A 717 -17.96 -25.45 5.38
C PRO A 717 -17.66 -24.52 4.20
N GLU A 718 -18.39 -23.41 4.14
CA GLU A 718 -18.21 -22.37 3.11
C GLU A 718 -17.33 -21.26 3.69
N PRO A 719 -16.42 -20.65 2.90
CA PRO A 719 -15.61 -19.55 3.37
C PRO A 719 -16.47 -18.34 3.74
N PRO A 720 -16.02 -17.49 4.68
CA PRO A 720 -16.73 -16.26 4.99
C PRO A 720 -16.86 -15.38 3.75
N THR A 721 -17.96 -14.63 3.68
CA THR A 721 -18.25 -13.70 2.57
C THR A 721 -18.23 -12.27 3.08
N GLY A 722 -17.90 -11.30 2.22
CA GLY A 722 -17.81 -9.89 2.63
C GLY A 722 -16.45 -9.58 3.22
N ASP A 723 -15.39 -9.92 2.48
CA ASP A 723 -14.04 -9.58 2.89
C ASP A 723 -13.89 -8.06 2.95
N PRO A 724 -13.58 -7.48 4.12
CA PRO A 724 -13.48 -6.05 4.30
C PRO A 724 -12.47 -5.43 3.35
N GLN A 725 -11.47 -6.16 2.83
CA GLN A 725 -10.51 -5.63 1.84
C GLN A 725 -11.14 -5.22 0.51
N PHE A 726 -12.38 -5.61 0.23
CA PHE A 726 -13.14 -5.23 -0.96
C PHE A 726 -14.36 -4.36 -0.64
N GLU A 727 -14.51 -3.90 0.62
CA GLU A 727 -15.62 -3.07 1.05
C GLU A 727 -15.33 -1.58 0.85
N ALA A 728 -16.01 -1.00 -0.15
CA ALA A 728 -15.80 0.37 -0.60
C ALA A 728 -16.22 1.47 0.37
N ASN A 729 -17.15 1.15 1.27
CA ASN A 729 -17.69 2.07 2.28
C ASN A 729 -16.77 2.23 3.51
N LEU A 730 -15.79 1.33 3.69
CA LEU A 730 -14.78 1.46 4.75
C LEU A 730 -13.79 2.58 4.41
N GLY A 731 -13.31 3.27 5.45
CA GLY A 731 -12.40 4.42 5.31
C GLY A 731 -11.17 4.11 4.44
N GLY A 732 -10.93 4.97 3.44
CA GLY A 732 -9.77 4.88 2.53
C GLY A 732 -9.82 3.81 1.43
N GLN A 733 -10.80 2.91 1.41
CA GLN A 733 -10.75 1.75 0.51
C GLN A 733 -10.98 2.10 -0.96
N SER A 734 -11.91 3.02 -1.23
CA SER A 734 -12.12 3.54 -2.60
C SER A 734 -10.96 4.45 -3.03
N PHE A 735 -10.34 5.17 -2.10
CA PHE A 735 -9.14 5.94 -2.36
C PHE A 735 -8.01 5.03 -2.84
N ASN A 736 -7.73 3.97 -2.09
CA ASN A 736 -6.68 3.01 -2.39
C ASN A 736 -6.88 2.30 -3.73
N GLY A 737 -8.11 1.86 -4.01
CA GLY A 737 -8.42 1.17 -5.26
C GLY A 737 -8.55 2.08 -6.47
N MET A 738 -9.11 3.28 -6.34
CA MET A 738 -9.52 4.10 -7.48
C MET A 738 -8.74 5.42 -7.60
N VAL A 739 -8.57 6.17 -6.50
CA VAL A 739 -7.95 7.51 -6.51
C VAL A 739 -6.42 7.45 -6.53
N ALA A 740 -5.81 6.60 -5.72
CA ALA A 740 -4.36 6.44 -5.64
C ALA A 740 -3.70 6.11 -6.99
N PRO A 741 -4.22 5.17 -7.82
CA PRO A 741 -3.59 4.85 -9.10
C PRO A 741 -3.76 5.93 -10.19
N ILE A 742 -4.68 6.88 -10.03
CA ILE A 742 -4.87 8.01 -10.97
C ILE A 742 -4.19 9.30 -10.51
N ALA A 743 -3.78 9.36 -9.24
CA ALA A 743 -3.15 10.52 -8.63
C ALA A 743 -1.92 10.96 -9.43
N GLY A 744 -1.84 12.25 -9.73
CA GLY A 744 -0.76 12.83 -10.54
C GLY A 744 -1.03 12.89 -12.04
N TYR A 745 -2.18 12.37 -12.54
CA TYR A 745 -2.59 12.65 -13.92
C TYR A 745 -2.84 14.15 -14.10
N GLY A 746 -2.31 14.74 -15.18
CA GLY A 746 -2.47 16.16 -15.44
C GLY A 746 -3.93 16.54 -15.63
N VAL A 747 -4.48 17.35 -14.71
CA VAL A 747 -5.84 17.89 -14.77
C VAL A 747 -5.87 19.38 -14.50
N ARG A 748 -6.86 20.08 -15.04
CA ARG A 748 -7.10 21.51 -14.79
C ARG A 748 -7.74 21.75 -13.42
N GLY A 749 -8.57 20.81 -12.96
CA GLY A 749 -9.30 20.86 -11.70
C GLY A 749 -10.23 19.66 -11.55
N ILE A 750 -11.06 19.73 -10.50
CA ILE A 750 -11.94 18.65 -10.06
C ILE A 750 -13.39 19.13 -10.13
N ILE A 751 -14.27 18.28 -10.66
CA ILE A 751 -15.71 18.35 -10.45
C ILE A 751 -16.16 17.22 -9.53
N PHE A 752 -17.08 17.50 -8.62
CA PHE A 752 -17.49 16.53 -7.60
C PHE A 752 -19.00 16.49 -7.39
N TYR A 753 -19.58 15.29 -7.30
CA TYR A 753 -21.01 15.13 -7.04
C TYR A 753 -21.23 13.95 -6.09
N HIS A 754 -21.45 14.30 -4.82
CA HIS A 754 -21.53 13.34 -3.71
C HIS A 754 -22.37 13.94 -2.57
N GLY A 755 -22.85 13.07 -1.68
CA GLY A 755 -23.49 13.42 -0.41
C GLY A 755 -24.67 12.52 -0.09
N GLU A 756 -25.17 11.78 -1.08
CA GLU A 756 -26.37 10.96 -1.00
C GLU A 756 -26.22 9.89 0.09
N ALA A 757 -25.23 8.99 -0.04
CA ALA A 757 -24.99 7.95 0.96
C ALA A 757 -24.84 8.50 2.40
N ASN A 758 -24.11 9.60 2.59
CA ASN A 758 -23.90 10.22 3.92
C ASN A 758 -25.17 10.86 4.50
N SER A 759 -26.22 11.07 3.69
CA SER A 759 -27.51 11.55 4.19
C SER A 759 -28.37 10.42 4.81
N PHE A 760 -28.06 9.15 4.51
CA PHE A 760 -28.72 7.98 5.08
C PHE A 760 -27.96 7.53 6.34
N GLY A 761 -28.62 7.50 7.50
CA GLY A 761 -28.01 7.02 8.74
C GLY A 761 -27.37 8.09 9.63
N PHE A 762 -27.79 9.36 9.51
CA PHE A 762 -27.23 10.50 10.25
C PHE A 762 -27.37 10.35 11.79
N SER A 763 -26.36 9.73 12.41
CA SER A 763 -25.95 9.96 13.79
C SER A 763 -24.48 10.39 13.75
N SER A 764 -24.17 11.56 14.32
CA SER A 764 -22.83 12.10 14.64
C SER A 764 -21.81 12.54 13.57
N ASN A 765 -21.89 12.20 12.28
CA ASN A 765 -20.73 12.45 11.39
C ASN A 765 -20.87 13.75 10.56
N ASP A 766 -20.11 14.79 10.93
CA ASP A 766 -20.14 16.12 10.28
C ASP A 766 -19.56 16.04 8.85
N TYR A 767 -20.42 15.84 7.84
CA TYR A 767 -20.06 15.76 6.40
C TYR A 767 -19.10 16.86 5.96
N ARG A 768 -19.22 18.07 6.52
CA ARG A 768 -18.31 19.19 6.25
C ARG A 768 -16.85 18.86 6.56
N GLU A 769 -16.56 18.24 7.71
CA GLU A 769 -15.18 17.90 8.09
C GLU A 769 -14.59 16.88 7.11
N LEU A 770 -15.36 15.86 6.76
CA LEU A 770 -14.98 14.86 5.76
C LEU A 770 -14.76 15.50 4.37
N PHE A 771 -15.65 16.40 3.95
CA PHE A 771 -15.52 17.06 2.66
C PHE A 771 -14.30 17.99 2.61
N VAL A 772 -14.01 18.72 3.69
CA VAL A 772 -12.79 19.53 3.81
C VAL A 772 -11.55 18.62 3.74
N ALA A 773 -11.54 17.52 4.49
CA ALA A 773 -10.46 16.55 4.48
C ALA A 773 -10.23 15.94 3.08
N LEU A 774 -11.30 15.61 2.35
CA LEU A 774 -11.22 15.10 0.98
C LEU A 774 -10.57 16.11 0.03
N VAL A 775 -11.02 17.36 0.06
CA VAL A 775 -10.49 18.42 -0.82
C VAL A 775 -9.01 18.64 -0.55
N GLU A 776 -8.61 18.72 0.71
CA GLU A 776 -7.20 18.87 1.09
C GLU A 776 -6.37 17.64 0.68
N ASN A 777 -6.86 16.43 0.96
CA ASN A 777 -6.15 15.20 0.61
C ASN A 777 -5.92 15.07 -0.90
N TRP A 778 -6.94 15.33 -1.73
CA TRP A 778 -6.77 15.23 -3.19
C TRP A 778 -5.80 16.31 -3.72
N ARG A 779 -5.80 17.52 -3.15
CA ARG A 779 -4.79 18.54 -3.49
C ARG A 779 -3.38 18.12 -3.12
N GLU A 780 -3.21 17.51 -1.94
CA GLU A 780 -1.94 16.94 -1.49
C GLU A 780 -1.45 15.86 -2.47
N LYS A 781 -2.33 14.96 -2.92
CA LYS A 781 -1.98 13.87 -3.86
C LYS A 781 -1.64 14.33 -5.26
N TRP A 782 -2.23 15.44 -5.72
CA TRP A 782 -1.84 16.08 -6.98
C TRP A 782 -0.67 17.06 -6.83
N GLY A 783 -0.28 17.42 -5.61
CA GLY A 783 0.76 18.43 -5.34
C GLY A 783 0.39 19.84 -5.81
N GLU A 784 -0.90 20.13 -6.00
CA GLU A 784 -1.42 21.38 -6.54
C GLU A 784 -2.68 21.84 -5.81
N ASP A 785 -2.86 23.17 -5.64
CA ASP A 785 -4.12 23.77 -5.18
C ASP A 785 -5.17 23.75 -6.30
N LEU A 786 -5.62 22.54 -6.66
CA LEU A 786 -6.56 22.33 -7.75
C LEU A 786 -7.91 23.02 -7.47
N PRO A 787 -8.52 23.69 -8.49
CA PRO A 787 -9.89 24.15 -8.41
C PRO A 787 -10.83 22.97 -8.17
N PHE A 788 -11.76 23.12 -7.23
CA PHE A 788 -12.65 22.03 -6.82
C PHE A 788 -14.11 22.51 -6.83
N TYR A 789 -14.89 22.04 -7.81
CA TYR A 789 -16.27 22.50 -8.04
C TYR A 789 -17.26 21.37 -7.81
N TYR A 790 -18.22 21.57 -6.92
CA TYR A 790 -19.13 20.49 -6.51
C TYR A 790 -20.59 20.88 -6.63
N MET A 791 -21.42 19.84 -6.76
CA MET A 791 -22.87 19.97 -6.81
C MET A 791 -23.45 19.87 -5.40
N GLN A 792 -24.15 20.90 -4.94
CA GLN A 792 -25.02 20.80 -3.76
C GLN A 792 -26.13 19.81 -4.08
N LEU A 793 -26.47 18.92 -3.14
CA LEU A 793 -27.45 17.87 -3.41
C LEU A 793 -28.77 18.44 -3.98
N PRO A 794 -29.36 17.77 -4.99
CA PRO A 794 -30.65 18.14 -5.56
C PRO A 794 -31.80 17.90 -4.58
N ASN A 795 -33.03 18.26 -4.94
CA ASN A 795 -34.21 17.88 -4.17
C ASN A 795 -34.48 16.38 -4.28
N PHE A 796 -34.85 15.75 -3.16
CA PHE A 796 -35.19 14.33 -3.10
C PHE A 796 -36.15 14.04 -1.94
N ASP A 797 -36.96 12.99 -2.11
CA ASP A 797 -38.01 12.53 -1.20
C ASP A 797 -39.19 13.52 -1.05
N HIS A 798 -40.17 13.12 -0.25
CA HIS A 798 -41.30 13.94 0.18
C HIS A 798 -40.90 14.86 1.34
N GLU A 799 -41.64 15.96 1.49
CA GLU A 799 -41.42 16.96 2.52
C GLU A 799 -41.39 16.34 3.94
N GLY A 800 -40.35 16.66 4.72
CA GLY A 800 -40.16 16.14 6.08
C GLY A 800 -39.73 14.67 6.20
N ALA A 801 -39.53 13.95 5.09
CA ALA A 801 -39.22 12.51 5.13
C ALA A 801 -37.76 12.21 5.52
N ARG A 802 -36.81 13.11 5.18
CA ARG A 802 -35.37 12.88 5.39
C ARG A 802 -34.65 14.09 5.99
N PRO A 803 -34.56 14.20 7.33
CA PRO A 803 -33.83 15.31 7.96
C PRO A 803 -32.32 15.32 7.68
N GLY A 804 -31.72 14.18 7.30
CA GLY A 804 -30.30 14.10 6.93
C GLY A 804 -29.96 14.77 5.60
N TRP A 805 -30.90 14.83 4.66
CA TRP A 805 -30.67 15.36 3.31
C TRP A 805 -30.41 16.87 3.32
N VAL A 806 -31.33 17.63 3.94
CA VAL A 806 -31.19 19.08 4.12
C VAL A 806 -29.96 19.45 4.95
N ARG A 807 -29.57 18.59 5.90
CA ARG A 807 -28.34 18.78 6.67
C ARG A 807 -27.10 18.67 5.80
N VAL A 808 -26.98 17.63 4.98
CA VAL A 808 -25.84 17.49 4.06
C VAL A 808 -25.78 18.67 3.07
N GLN A 809 -26.92 19.13 2.55
CA GLN A 809 -26.96 20.34 1.71
C GLN A 809 -26.44 21.60 2.45
N ASP A 810 -26.71 21.73 3.75
CA ASP A 810 -26.20 22.84 4.56
C ASP A 810 -24.72 22.67 4.91
N GLU A 811 -24.27 21.47 5.26
CA GLU A 811 -22.85 21.16 5.49
C GLU A 811 -22.01 21.42 4.23
N GLN A 812 -22.55 21.07 3.06
CA GLN A 812 -21.99 21.44 1.76
C GLN A 812 -21.86 22.94 1.61
N ARG A 813 -22.87 23.74 1.99
CA ARG A 813 -22.78 25.20 1.96
C ARG A 813 -21.76 25.74 2.96
N LEU A 814 -21.72 25.20 4.18
CA LEU A 814 -20.83 25.65 5.24
C LEU A 814 -19.36 25.36 4.91
N ALA A 815 -19.06 24.25 4.22
CA ALA A 815 -17.70 23.91 3.80
C ALA A 815 -17.05 24.98 2.90
N LEU A 816 -17.83 25.80 2.18
CA LEU A 816 -17.33 26.92 1.39
C LEU A 816 -16.49 27.92 2.21
N ALA A 817 -16.82 28.10 3.49
CA ALA A 817 -16.11 29.03 4.35
C ALA A 817 -14.74 28.50 4.82
N ASN A 818 -14.53 27.18 4.73
CA ASN A 818 -13.31 26.50 5.17
C ASN A 818 -12.30 26.29 4.04
N LEU A 819 -12.70 26.48 2.78
CA LEU A 819 -11.91 26.11 1.62
C LEU A 819 -11.67 27.31 0.68
N THR A 820 -10.50 27.33 0.06
CA THR A 820 -10.18 28.28 -1.02
C THR A 820 -10.19 27.57 -2.37
N ASN A 821 -10.33 28.32 -3.47
CA ASN A 821 -10.41 27.77 -4.83
C ASN A 821 -11.47 26.67 -4.99
N VAL A 822 -12.61 26.87 -4.32
CA VAL A 822 -13.77 25.97 -4.28
C VAL A 822 -15.01 26.72 -4.78
N GLY A 823 -15.95 26.00 -5.38
CA GLY A 823 -17.21 26.55 -5.86
C GLY A 823 -18.36 25.55 -5.78
N MET A 824 -19.55 26.04 -5.45
CA MET A 824 -20.75 25.23 -5.30
C MET A 824 -21.79 25.55 -6.38
N ALA A 825 -22.17 24.55 -7.16
CA ALA A 825 -23.35 24.58 -8.01
C ALA A 825 -24.58 24.23 -7.15
N ILE A 826 -25.58 25.11 -7.16
CA ILE A 826 -26.80 24.92 -6.36
C ILE A 826 -27.73 23.94 -7.07
N GLY A 827 -28.35 23.01 -6.32
CA GLY A 827 -29.17 21.92 -6.86
C GLY A 827 -30.62 21.88 -6.44
N ASN A 828 -31.03 22.68 -5.46
CA ASN A 828 -32.32 22.57 -4.77
C ASN A 828 -33.58 23.00 -5.58
N ASP A 829 -33.46 23.19 -6.89
CA ASP A 829 -34.58 23.33 -7.84
C ASP A 829 -34.55 22.25 -8.94
N ILE A 830 -33.56 21.35 -8.87
CA ILE A 830 -33.40 20.16 -9.72
C ILE A 830 -33.69 18.95 -8.81
N GLY A 831 -34.46 17.96 -9.26
CA GLY A 831 -34.74 16.78 -8.45
C GLY A 831 -36.06 16.09 -8.80
N ASP A 832 -36.27 14.92 -8.21
CA ASP A 832 -37.54 14.19 -8.23
C ASP A 832 -37.82 13.67 -6.80
N PRO A 833 -39.02 13.89 -6.23
CA PRO A 833 -39.37 13.30 -4.93
C PRO A 833 -39.23 11.78 -4.87
N ASN A 834 -39.33 11.06 -5.99
CA ASN A 834 -39.36 9.60 -6.01
C ASN A 834 -38.06 8.98 -6.53
N ASP A 835 -37.10 9.79 -6.96
CA ASP A 835 -35.85 9.31 -7.54
C ASP A 835 -34.68 10.19 -7.07
N VAL A 836 -33.69 9.56 -6.45
CA VAL A 836 -32.47 10.22 -5.97
C VAL A 836 -31.57 10.66 -7.12
N HIS A 837 -31.84 10.17 -8.34
CA HIS A 837 -31.11 10.49 -9.56
C HIS A 837 -31.89 11.50 -10.42
N PRO A 838 -31.59 12.81 -10.34
CA PRO A 838 -32.32 13.81 -11.13
C PRO A 838 -32.16 13.56 -12.63
N ALA A 839 -33.28 13.57 -13.35
CA ALA A 839 -33.32 13.31 -14.79
C ALA A 839 -32.58 14.37 -15.62
N ASP A 840 -32.61 15.64 -15.19
CA ASP A 840 -31.99 16.76 -15.91
C ASP A 840 -30.51 16.95 -15.52
N LYS A 841 -29.66 16.09 -16.09
CA LYS A 841 -28.19 16.20 -15.97
C LYS A 841 -27.60 17.34 -16.81
N THR A 842 -28.38 17.92 -17.73
CA THR A 842 -27.92 19.04 -18.56
C THR A 842 -27.74 20.30 -17.72
N GLN A 843 -28.69 20.63 -16.85
CA GLN A 843 -28.55 21.77 -15.94
C GLN A 843 -27.42 21.58 -14.92
N ILE A 844 -27.21 20.36 -14.43
CA ILE A 844 -26.12 20.05 -13.51
C ILE A 844 -24.76 20.34 -14.17
N GLY A 845 -24.56 19.83 -15.39
CA GLY A 845 -23.36 20.09 -16.18
C GLY A 845 -23.15 21.59 -16.47
N ASP A 846 -24.21 22.32 -16.85
CA ASP A 846 -24.14 23.78 -17.07
C ASP A 846 -23.71 24.52 -15.80
N ARG A 847 -24.32 24.23 -14.64
CA ARG A 847 -24.03 24.92 -13.38
C ARG A 847 -22.61 24.66 -12.89
N LEU A 848 -22.12 23.43 -12.98
CA LEU A 848 -20.71 23.12 -12.66
C LEU A 848 -19.75 23.83 -13.63
N SER A 849 -20.06 23.84 -14.93
CA SER A 849 -19.19 24.46 -15.94
C SER A 849 -19.01 25.97 -15.77
N ARG A 850 -19.99 26.68 -15.20
CA ARG A 850 -19.91 28.13 -14.96
C ARG A 850 -18.71 28.51 -14.09
N TRP A 851 -18.45 27.72 -13.05
CA TRP A 851 -17.30 27.92 -12.18
C TRP A 851 -15.99 27.85 -12.95
N SER A 852 -15.83 26.81 -13.77
CA SER A 852 -14.64 26.63 -14.60
C SER A 852 -14.49 27.72 -15.65
N LEU A 853 -15.57 28.08 -16.35
CA LEU A 853 -15.59 29.11 -17.40
C LEU A 853 -15.17 30.48 -16.88
N VAL A 854 -15.64 30.87 -15.69
CA VAL A 854 -15.29 32.16 -15.10
C VAL A 854 -13.89 32.13 -14.51
N ASN A 855 -13.60 31.16 -13.64
CA ASN A 855 -12.39 31.20 -12.81
C ASN A 855 -11.12 30.75 -13.54
N GLN A 856 -11.20 29.80 -14.47
CA GLN A 856 -10.02 29.31 -15.21
C GLN A 856 -9.92 29.90 -16.61
N TYR A 857 -11.05 30.28 -17.22
CA TYR A 857 -11.08 30.74 -18.61
C TYR A 857 -11.51 32.20 -18.78
N GLY A 858 -11.74 32.92 -17.68
CA GLY A 858 -12.00 34.37 -17.69
C GLY A 858 -13.28 34.78 -18.43
N GLN A 859 -14.24 33.86 -18.58
CA GLN A 859 -15.51 34.19 -19.23
C GLN A 859 -16.39 35.04 -18.33
N SER A 860 -17.12 35.98 -18.94
CA SER A 860 -18.10 36.81 -18.23
C SER A 860 -19.44 36.08 -18.10
N LYS A 861 -19.59 35.27 -17.04
CA LYS A 861 -20.84 34.58 -16.68
C LYS A 861 -21.14 34.75 -15.19
N VAL A 862 -22.42 34.68 -14.82
CA VAL A 862 -22.82 34.55 -13.41
C VAL A 862 -22.52 33.12 -12.96
N LEU A 863 -21.71 33.01 -11.91
CA LEU A 863 -21.16 31.76 -11.35
C LEU A 863 -22.27 30.85 -10.81
N THR A 864 -23.04 31.36 -9.85
CA THR A 864 -24.04 30.61 -9.10
C THR A 864 -25.18 31.52 -8.64
N GLY A 865 -26.18 30.95 -7.98
CA GLY A 865 -27.30 31.68 -7.37
C GLY A 865 -26.98 32.25 -5.98
N PRO A 866 -27.94 32.90 -5.32
CA PRO A 866 -27.73 33.49 -4.00
C PRO A 866 -27.25 32.47 -2.96
N ILE A 867 -26.17 32.79 -2.25
CA ILE A 867 -25.66 32.00 -1.11
C ILE A 867 -25.68 32.88 0.13
N TYR A 868 -26.26 32.39 1.23
CA TYR A 868 -26.32 33.11 2.49
C TYR A 868 -24.93 33.62 2.93
N GLN A 869 -24.84 34.92 3.23
CA GLN A 869 -23.61 35.57 3.67
C GLN A 869 -23.68 36.01 5.13
N SER A 870 -24.74 36.73 5.49
CA SER A 870 -24.93 37.28 6.84
C SER A 870 -26.39 37.67 7.06
N HIS A 871 -26.75 37.94 8.31
CA HIS A 871 -28.04 38.52 8.65
C HIS A 871 -27.92 39.58 9.75
N SER A 872 -28.96 40.39 9.89
CA SER A 872 -29.13 41.28 11.04
C SER A 872 -30.57 41.24 11.54
N VAL A 873 -30.74 41.24 12.87
CA VAL A 873 -32.05 41.32 13.51
C VAL A 873 -32.43 42.80 13.69
N LYS A 874 -33.57 43.21 13.14
CA LYS A 874 -34.12 44.57 13.29
C LYS A 874 -35.56 44.52 13.78
N GLY A 875 -35.73 44.73 15.10
CA GLY A 875 -37.04 44.62 15.74
C GLY A 875 -37.62 43.22 15.53
N ALA A 876 -38.78 43.14 14.88
CA ALA A 876 -39.48 41.88 14.59
C ALA A 876 -39.07 41.22 13.26
N THR A 877 -37.97 41.66 12.63
CA THR A 877 -37.54 41.19 11.30
C THR A 877 -36.10 40.69 11.32
N ILE A 878 -35.80 39.74 10.42
CA ILE A 878 -34.43 39.32 10.08
C ILE A 878 -34.14 39.76 8.65
N GLU A 879 -33.12 40.60 8.46
CA GLU A 879 -32.63 41.02 7.15
C GLU A 879 -31.43 40.14 6.74
N VAL A 880 -31.56 39.39 5.66
CA VAL A 880 -30.56 38.45 5.14
C VAL A 880 -29.87 39.02 3.90
N GLN A 881 -28.54 38.91 3.88
CA GLN A 881 -27.67 39.28 2.77
C GLN A 881 -27.06 38.04 2.12
N PHE A 882 -26.84 38.12 0.80
CA PHE A 882 -26.35 37.00 -0.01
C PHE A 882 -25.08 37.38 -0.79
N GLN A 883 -24.16 36.42 -0.90
CA GLN A 883 -23.23 36.38 -2.01
C GLN A 883 -24.01 36.01 -3.29
N TYR A 884 -23.65 36.60 -4.43
CA TYR A 884 -24.31 36.35 -5.73
C TYR A 884 -25.82 36.67 -5.73
N GLY A 885 -26.26 37.59 -4.86
CA GLY A 885 -27.65 38.03 -4.70
C GLY A 885 -28.12 39.10 -5.69
N GLU A 886 -27.27 39.55 -6.62
CA GLU A 886 -27.58 40.66 -7.52
C GLU A 886 -28.88 40.42 -8.32
N GLY A 887 -29.85 41.32 -8.18
CA GLY A 887 -31.13 41.25 -8.87
C GLY A 887 -32.07 40.18 -8.32
N LEU A 888 -32.12 40.00 -6.99
CA LEU A 888 -33.04 39.07 -6.33
C LEU A 888 -34.46 39.19 -6.87
N LYS A 889 -35.07 38.04 -7.16
CA LYS A 889 -36.45 37.91 -7.64
C LYS A 889 -37.05 36.58 -7.21
N THR A 890 -38.35 36.43 -7.40
CA THR A 890 -39.02 35.13 -7.32
C THR A 890 -39.27 34.56 -8.71
N SER A 891 -39.24 33.23 -8.84
CA SER A 891 -39.44 32.53 -10.13
C SER A 891 -40.87 32.64 -10.67
N ASP A 892 -41.84 32.93 -9.81
CA ASP A 892 -43.27 32.93 -10.09
C ASP A 892 -43.94 34.30 -9.90
N GLY A 893 -43.19 35.31 -9.45
CA GLY A 893 -43.71 36.65 -9.12
C GLY A 893 -44.54 36.70 -7.82
N LEU A 894 -44.57 35.62 -7.03
CA LEU A 894 -45.20 35.59 -5.72
C LEU A 894 -44.24 36.12 -4.64
N ALA A 895 -44.74 36.23 -3.41
CA ALA A 895 -43.89 36.50 -2.24
C ALA A 895 -42.90 35.33 -2.04
N VAL A 896 -41.79 35.59 -1.35
CA VAL A 896 -40.82 34.53 -1.05
C VAL A 896 -41.46 33.49 -0.12
N GLN A 897 -41.39 32.22 -0.51
CA GLN A 897 -41.97 31.07 0.19
C GLN A 897 -40.87 30.16 0.78
N SER A 898 -41.27 29.05 1.42
CA SER A 898 -40.38 28.13 2.14
C SER A 898 -39.52 28.82 3.22
N LEU A 899 -40.10 29.78 3.93
CA LEU A 899 -39.44 30.51 5.00
C LEU A 899 -40.01 30.13 6.36
N GLU A 900 -39.13 29.95 7.33
CA GLU A 900 -39.49 29.79 8.74
C GLU A 900 -38.62 30.70 9.61
N ILE A 901 -39.18 31.17 10.72
CA ILE A 901 -38.54 32.08 11.68
C ILE A 901 -38.89 31.65 13.11
N ARG A 902 -37.99 31.88 14.06
CA ARG A 902 -38.21 31.56 15.48
C ARG A 902 -37.61 32.58 16.44
N GLU A 903 -38.17 32.62 17.65
CA GLU A 903 -37.55 33.28 18.81
C GLU A 903 -36.63 32.31 19.57
N ALA A 904 -35.85 32.81 20.53
CA ALA A 904 -34.94 32.00 21.33
C ALA A 904 -35.68 30.86 22.06
N GLY A 905 -35.32 29.61 21.78
CA GLY A 905 -35.97 28.42 22.36
C GLY A 905 -37.40 28.15 21.83
N GLY A 906 -37.88 28.92 20.86
CA GLY A 906 -39.20 28.75 20.25
C GLY A 906 -39.22 27.73 19.10
N ALA A 907 -40.41 27.26 18.74
CA ALA A 907 -40.63 26.43 17.56
C ALA A 907 -40.49 27.24 16.26
N TRP A 908 -40.12 26.56 15.17
CA TRP A 908 -40.12 27.15 13.83
C TRP A 908 -41.56 27.53 13.42
N THR A 909 -41.73 28.76 12.96
CA THR A 909 -43.01 29.31 12.50
C THR A 909 -42.90 29.75 11.05
N ALA A 910 -43.88 29.39 10.21
CA ALA A 910 -43.93 29.85 8.83
C ALA A 910 -43.86 31.38 8.73
N ALA A 911 -43.03 31.88 7.84
CA ALA A 911 -42.71 33.29 7.68
C ALA A 911 -42.99 33.78 6.26
N THR A 912 -43.05 35.11 6.10
CA THR A 912 -43.11 35.77 4.80
C THR A 912 -41.83 36.57 4.57
N GLY A 913 -41.36 36.58 3.32
CA GLY A 913 -40.17 37.30 2.89
C GLY A 913 -40.49 38.41 1.90
N THR A 914 -39.88 39.58 2.09
CA THR A 914 -39.92 40.71 1.13
C THR A 914 -38.51 40.99 0.61
N ILE A 915 -38.36 41.10 -0.70
CA ILE A 915 -37.09 41.48 -1.33
C ILE A 915 -36.97 43.00 -1.29
N VAL A 916 -35.86 43.51 -0.73
CA VAL A 916 -35.54 44.93 -0.64
C VAL A 916 -34.14 45.15 -1.19
N GLY A 917 -34.04 45.59 -2.46
CA GLY A 917 -32.77 45.57 -3.19
C GLY A 917 -32.28 44.12 -3.35
N ASP A 918 -31.03 43.86 -2.96
CA ASP A 918 -30.44 42.51 -2.99
C ASP A 918 -30.51 41.80 -1.62
N MET A 919 -31.41 42.23 -0.73
CA MET A 919 -31.64 41.65 0.60
C MET A 919 -33.02 41.00 0.72
N LEU A 920 -33.11 39.99 1.58
CA LEU A 920 -34.38 39.35 1.96
C LEU A 920 -34.75 39.76 3.39
N VAL A 921 -35.93 40.35 3.57
CA VAL A 921 -36.47 40.72 4.90
C VAL A 921 -37.54 39.73 5.31
N ILE A 922 -37.31 38.99 6.39
CA ILE A 922 -38.14 37.88 6.87
C ILE A 922 -38.89 38.31 8.14
N SER A 923 -40.18 37.98 8.21
CA SER A 923 -41.01 38.22 9.40
C SER A 923 -42.17 37.22 9.50
N ALA A 924 -42.73 37.04 10.70
CA ALA A 924 -43.95 36.26 10.89
C ALA A 924 -44.88 36.91 11.94
N PRO A 925 -46.21 36.80 11.78
CA PRO A 925 -47.15 37.25 12.80
C PRO A 925 -46.90 36.56 14.14
N GLY A 926 -46.80 37.33 15.23
CA GLY A 926 -46.60 36.81 16.58
C GLY A 926 -45.14 36.61 16.99
N ILE A 927 -44.18 36.79 16.07
CA ILE A 927 -42.74 36.75 16.35
C ILE A 927 -42.22 38.18 16.50
N ASN A 928 -41.80 38.57 17.72
CA ASN A 928 -41.42 39.96 18.02
C ASN A 928 -39.91 40.13 18.27
N SER A 929 -39.24 39.06 18.68
CA SER A 929 -37.79 39.02 18.95
C SER A 929 -37.15 37.80 18.28
N PRO A 930 -37.13 37.76 16.93
CA PRO A 930 -36.59 36.62 16.21
C PRO A 930 -35.08 36.50 16.43
N VAL A 931 -34.59 35.27 16.51
CA VAL A 931 -33.14 34.98 16.62
C VAL A 931 -32.63 34.16 15.45
N SER A 932 -33.52 33.47 14.72
CA SER A 932 -33.11 32.68 13.57
C SER A 932 -34.21 32.56 12.52
N ALA A 933 -33.80 32.49 11.27
CA ALA A 933 -34.62 32.20 10.11
C ALA A 933 -33.96 31.12 9.24
N ARG A 934 -34.77 30.39 8.47
CA ARG A 934 -34.30 29.43 7.49
C ARG A 934 -35.13 29.48 6.21
N TYR A 935 -34.50 29.17 5.09
CA TYR A 935 -35.10 29.13 3.75
C TYR A 935 -34.86 27.77 3.11
N ALA A 936 -35.87 27.22 2.45
CA ALA A 936 -35.81 25.96 1.72
C ALA A 936 -35.24 24.80 2.58
N TRP A 937 -35.56 24.81 3.89
CA TRP A 937 -35.02 23.87 4.87
C TRP A 937 -35.80 22.55 4.89
N ASP A 938 -35.80 21.85 3.77
CA ASP A 938 -36.44 20.55 3.62
C ASP A 938 -35.70 19.71 2.55
N SER A 939 -35.91 18.40 2.51
CA SER A 939 -35.34 17.53 1.48
C SER A 939 -35.92 17.80 0.09
N ASN A 940 -37.16 18.30 0.03
CA ASN A 940 -37.80 18.70 -1.22
C ASN A 940 -38.71 19.93 -1.05
N PRO A 941 -38.12 21.15 -0.96
CA PRO A 941 -38.86 22.38 -0.73
C PRO A 941 -39.55 22.86 -2.02
N THR A 942 -40.65 22.21 -2.40
CA THR A 942 -41.36 22.48 -3.68
C THR A 942 -41.89 23.91 -3.85
N THR A 943 -41.94 24.69 -2.77
CA THR A 943 -42.35 26.10 -2.80
C THR A 943 -41.16 27.08 -2.83
N ALA A 944 -39.91 26.60 -2.83
CA ALA A 944 -38.73 27.45 -2.88
C ALA A 944 -38.65 28.19 -4.22
N ASN A 945 -38.75 29.52 -4.17
CA ASN A 945 -38.90 30.35 -5.37
C ASN A 945 -37.88 31.49 -5.50
N LEU A 946 -36.92 31.64 -4.57
CA LEU A 946 -35.92 32.72 -4.58
C LEU A 946 -34.81 32.46 -5.61
N ARG A 947 -34.54 33.47 -6.47
CA ARG A 947 -33.51 33.44 -7.52
C ARG A 947 -32.76 34.77 -7.60
N ASN A 948 -31.58 34.79 -8.23
CA ASN A 948 -30.92 36.04 -8.63
C ASN A 948 -31.34 36.51 -10.03
N GLY A 949 -30.77 37.63 -10.49
CA GLY A 949 -31.07 38.22 -11.79
C GLY A 949 -30.72 37.32 -12.98
N ALA A 950 -29.81 36.37 -12.80
CA ALA A 950 -29.44 35.36 -13.80
C ALA A 950 -30.34 34.12 -13.78
N ASP A 951 -31.41 34.15 -13.01
CA ASP A 951 -32.38 33.06 -12.85
C ASP A 951 -31.84 31.79 -12.18
N LEU A 952 -30.72 31.91 -11.44
CA LEU A 952 -30.15 30.81 -10.67
C LEU A 952 -30.80 30.75 -9.27
N PRO A 953 -31.12 29.55 -8.76
CA PRO A 953 -31.80 29.36 -7.48
C PRO A 953 -30.92 29.76 -6.28
N ALA A 954 -31.55 30.24 -5.21
CA ALA A 954 -30.86 30.46 -3.94
C ALA A 954 -30.60 29.13 -3.23
N SER A 955 -29.40 28.96 -2.68
CA SER A 955 -29.08 27.85 -1.78
C SER A 955 -29.97 27.94 -0.54
N LEU A 956 -30.33 26.79 0.01
CA LEU A 956 -30.92 26.75 1.36
C LEU A 956 -29.98 27.39 2.37
N PHE A 957 -30.55 27.88 3.47
CA PHE A 957 -29.78 28.39 4.59
C PHE A 957 -30.56 28.34 5.90
N ILE A 958 -29.81 28.36 6.99
CA ILE A 958 -30.25 28.68 8.34
C ILE A 958 -29.31 29.76 8.89
N THR A 959 -29.83 30.67 9.72
CA THR A 959 -29.04 31.78 10.28
C THR A 959 -28.44 31.49 11.66
N ASP A 960 -28.67 30.28 12.20
CA ASP A 960 -28.17 29.84 13.51
C ASP A 960 -26.66 29.62 13.56
#